data_AF-A0A812NLZ4-F1
#
_entry.id   AF-A0A812NLZ4-F1
#
_cell.length_a   1.000
_cell.length_b   1.000
_cell.length_c   1.000
_cell.angle_alpha   90.00
_cell.angle_beta   90.00
_cell.angle_gamma   90.00
#
_symmetry.space_group_name_H-M   'P 1'
#
loop_
_entity.id
_entity.type
_entity.pdbx_description
1 polymer ?
#
loop_
_entity_poly.entity_id
_entity_poly.type
_entity_poly.pdbx_seq_one_letter_code
_entity_poly.pdbx_strand_id
1 'polypeptide(L)'
;ALKTSQSHEHHHLRVLDTATVAQVKKWSRFKKMKDANKVSCAFDVVEAFWSAMGLGDDINGMVRTCPPPRPPRSEYACQVDSGVLIFWLGNLASKLASAVSNCEDTLSVGGGWGGVNPGNDRGPLCAAGVGQMAGALGELAGASSMAATACANVTDPDGDDFFDDERVSVFGDQTQGASFLGRQLLIGEGEVGNGIQCAVDVGMVTTNIANMGLAINSAVNSGNCQHQALPKRRALCTVDVGRAVSFFAQIVTFIQFSIVNCENLMNASALCGAGISGIGAAAASMAPGVASIVAGCKPPPPLRGTQTSTTQTATSTTMSVTSTLTSATSTTFTSSSTRSWTSTSVSTSSSSSASSTVSSISSTSTSLSSTATTSSSITTSSTTISSTSTSTETSTSSSLTSSSSLTTTATTTSATNTTTTFTQQPFDCLSGSLKPLQMLNRPDPVTGQYSGCPDGSDIKVLDINTGTYTPLCRFENQCFNACGMSPTTNFIYCIEKEGNNLMRLDCSGGTACYVGKIGSSYSANFNPITGDFVMTNQREIVTVPNVDGLVCSSTPLTTNIPGRTVVDLGRTDLNLADMMVTNISGLPGSGEWMVSCSDKNTVYLQNLQDKTLNYNLQMVGFPPGVGILGPSGAQWQWRDDLYCAYNNQNPPTQPGGVWDLNLASIDIVNGTIEVANVSASERTSSNDGMNCLGGDSPFPPMF
;
A
#
# COMPACT_ATOMS: atom_id res chain seq x y z
N ALA A 1 -23.77 74.96 -11.68
CA ALA A 1 -24.48 73.78 -11.17
C ALA A 1 -24.20 72.51 -11.99
N LEU A 2 -24.49 72.45 -13.30
CA LEU A 2 -24.50 71.19 -14.06
C LEU A 2 -23.13 70.61 -14.49
N LYS A 3 -22.00 71.33 -14.38
CA LYS A 3 -20.66 70.80 -14.75
C LYS A 3 -19.87 70.12 -13.62
N THR A 4 -20.30 70.25 -12.37
CA THR A 4 -19.61 69.65 -11.20
C THR A 4 -20.09 68.25 -10.85
N SER A 5 -21.26 67.82 -11.34
CA SER A 5 -21.82 66.48 -11.06
C SER A 5 -21.04 65.36 -11.77
N GLN A 6 -20.71 65.54 -13.05
CA GLN A 6 -20.04 64.52 -13.89
C GLN A 6 -18.61 64.17 -13.43
N SER A 7 -17.92 65.10 -12.75
CA SER A 7 -16.58 64.85 -12.21
C SER A 7 -16.58 63.95 -10.97
N HIS A 8 -17.69 63.87 -10.23
CA HIS A 8 -17.78 63.01 -9.05
C HIS A 8 -18.08 61.54 -9.43
N GLU A 9 -19.00 61.30 -10.37
CA GLU A 9 -19.33 59.93 -10.81
C GLU A 9 -18.13 59.19 -11.41
N HIS A 10 -17.36 59.84 -12.30
CA HIS A 10 -16.15 59.22 -12.87
C HIS A 10 -15.08 58.89 -11.82
N HIS A 11 -15.04 59.62 -10.69
CA HIS A 11 -14.08 59.34 -9.63
C HIS A 11 -14.54 58.20 -8.71
N HIS A 12 -15.85 58.06 -8.48
CA HIS A 12 -16.42 56.93 -7.73
C HIS A 12 -16.32 55.61 -8.51
N LEU A 13 -16.58 55.61 -9.82
CA LEU A 13 -16.48 54.40 -10.66
C LEU A 13 -15.06 53.80 -10.69
N ARG A 14 -14.01 54.63 -10.83
CA ARG A 14 -12.61 54.15 -10.78
C ARG A 14 -12.21 53.56 -9.41
N VAL A 15 -12.78 54.06 -8.32
CA VAL A 15 -12.50 53.57 -6.96
C VAL A 15 -13.20 52.23 -6.71
N LEU A 16 -14.41 52.03 -7.25
CA LEU A 16 -15.10 50.75 -7.22
C LEU A 16 -14.37 49.66 -8.02
N ASP A 17 -13.87 49.97 -9.22
CA ASP A 17 -13.06 49.03 -10.01
C ASP A 17 -11.77 48.62 -9.29
N THR A 18 -11.02 49.57 -8.73
CA THR A 18 -9.76 49.25 -8.02
C THR A 18 -9.98 48.48 -6.73
N ALA A 19 -11.05 48.76 -5.97
CA ALA A 19 -11.43 47.96 -4.81
C ALA A 19 -11.82 46.53 -5.19
N THR A 20 -12.58 46.36 -6.29
CA THR A 20 -13.03 45.05 -6.77
C THR A 20 -11.86 44.22 -7.30
N VAL A 21 -10.95 44.81 -8.11
CA VAL A 21 -9.72 44.16 -8.57
C VAL A 21 -8.81 43.77 -7.40
N ALA A 22 -8.70 44.60 -6.35
CA ALA A 22 -7.94 44.26 -5.15
C ALA A 22 -8.56 43.07 -4.38
N GLN A 23 -9.89 43.02 -4.25
CA GLN A 23 -10.60 41.89 -3.65
C GLN A 23 -10.44 40.61 -4.48
N VAL A 24 -10.62 40.66 -5.80
CA VAL A 24 -10.41 39.50 -6.71
C VAL A 24 -8.96 39.00 -6.65
N LYS A 25 -7.96 39.90 -6.65
CA LYS A 25 -6.54 39.54 -6.50
C LYS A 25 -6.19 39.03 -5.09
N LYS A 26 -7.00 39.32 -4.07
CA LYS A 26 -6.90 38.74 -2.72
C LYS A 26 -7.53 37.34 -2.69
N TRP A 27 -8.71 37.18 -3.28
CA TRP A 27 -9.45 35.92 -3.33
C TRP A 27 -8.76 34.86 -4.20
N SER A 28 -8.22 35.26 -5.35
CA SER A 28 -7.38 34.39 -6.19
C SER A 28 -6.12 33.90 -5.45
N ARG A 29 -5.48 34.76 -4.65
CA ARG A 29 -4.35 34.36 -3.78
C ARG A 29 -4.79 33.42 -2.67
N PHE A 30 -5.95 33.66 -2.04
CA PHE A 30 -6.50 32.78 -1.02
C PHE A 30 -6.80 31.38 -1.58
N LYS A 31 -7.45 31.28 -2.75
CA LYS A 31 -7.70 30.00 -3.42
C LYS A 31 -6.39 29.26 -3.72
N LYS A 32 -5.41 29.93 -4.33
CA LYS A 32 -4.08 29.35 -4.61
C LYS A 32 -3.35 28.85 -3.34
N MET A 33 -3.52 29.51 -2.19
CA MET A 33 -2.94 29.00 -0.93
C MET A 33 -3.70 27.79 -0.38
N LYS A 34 -5.04 27.74 -0.51
CA LYS A 34 -5.81 26.54 -0.12
C LYS A 34 -5.44 25.34 -1.00
N ASP A 35 -5.33 25.55 -2.31
CA ASP A 35 -4.91 24.52 -3.25
C ASP A 35 -3.47 24.05 -2.94
N ALA A 36 -2.55 24.98 -2.65
CA ALA A 36 -1.18 24.64 -2.25
C ALA A 36 -1.10 23.84 -0.94
N ASN A 37 -1.91 24.18 0.08
CA ASN A 37 -1.93 23.42 1.34
C ASN A 37 -2.41 21.97 1.14
N LYS A 38 -3.44 21.75 0.31
CA LYS A 38 -3.91 20.40 -0.04
C LYS A 38 -2.84 19.58 -0.76
N VAL A 39 -2.07 20.22 -1.64
CA VAL A 39 -0.93 19.58 -2.31
C VAL A 39 0.22 19.29 -1.32
N SER A 40 0.54 20.19 -0.41
CA SER A 40 1.54 19.94 0.65
C SER A 40 1.14 18.80 1.58
N CYS A 41 -0.14 18.74 1.97
CA CYS A 41 -0.72 17.61 2.72
C CYS A 41 -0.48 16.28 2.01
N ALA A 42 -0.81 16.20 0.70
CA ALA A 42 -0.61 14.98 -0.07
C ALA A 42 0.87 14.55 -0.13
N PHE A 43 1.80 15.51 -0.32
CA PHE A 43 3.23 15.19 -0.31
C PHE A 43 3.77 14.80 1.07
N ASP A 44 3.33 15.44 2.17
CA ASP A 44 3.71 15.04 3.53
C ASP A 44 3.22 13.60 3.85
N VAL A 45 2.03 13.22 3.39
CA VAL A 45 1.49 11.85 3.53
C VAL A 45 2.28 10.85 2.70
N VAL A 46 2.62 11.17 1.44
CA VAL A 46 3.47 10.34 0.59
C VAL A 46 4.88 10.18 1.20
N GLU A 47 5.43 11.24 1.78
CA GLU A 47 6.74 11.18 2.44
C GLU A 47 6.72 10.34 3.74
N ALA A 48 5.62 10.43 4.50
CA ALA A 48 5.37 9.53 5.63
C ALA A 48 5.25 8.07 5.18
N PHE A 49 4.58 7.80 4.06
CA PHE A 49 4.48 6.45 3.48
C PHE A 49 5.85 5.88 3.09
N TRP A 50 6.68 6.63 2.35
CA TRP A 50 8.06 6.23 2.05
C TRP A 50 8.89 5.98 3.31
N SER A 51 8.72 6.84 4.33
CA SER A 51 9.41 6.67 5.62
C SER A 51 8.96 5.44 6.39
N ALA A 52 7.70 5.04 6.28
CA ALA A 52 7.18 3.80 6.86
C ALA A 52 7.67 2.56 6.09
N MET A 53 7.83 2.65 4.76
CA MET A 53 8.43 1.58 3.96
C MET A 53 9.90 1.35 4.34
N GLY A 54 10.73 2.40 4.33
CA GLY A 54 12.15 2.30 4.73
C GLY A 54 12.32 1.80 6.17
N LEU A 55 11.48 2.28 7.10
CA LEU A 55 11.45 1.74 8.47
C LEU A 55 11.12 0.23 8.52
N GLY A 56 10.20 -0.24 7.67
CA GLY A 56 9.84 -1.65 7.59
C GLY A 56 10.94 -2.54 7.01
N ASP A 57 11.68 -2.01 6.02
CA ASP A 57 12.85 -2.65 5.41
C ASP A 57 13.99 -2.80 6.45
N ASP A 58 14.39 -1.69 7.08
CA ASP A 58 15.42 -1.64 8.14
C ASP A 58 15.14 -2.61 9.30
N ILE A 59 13.87 -2.75 9.73
CA ILE A 59 13.50 -3.70 10.80
C ILE A 59 13.86 -5.14 10.39
N ASN A 60 13.62 -5.52 9.13
CA ASN A 60 13.94 -6.85 8.63
C ASN A 60 15.46 -7.07 8.53
N GLY A 61 16.22 -6.03 8.18
CA GLY A 61 17.69 -6.05 8.18
C GLY A 61 18.28 -6.21 9.58
N MET A 62 17.85 -5.39 10.52
CA MET A 62 18.22 -5.52 11.93
C MET A 62 17.94 -6.91 12.49
N VAL A 63 16.83 -7.57 12.10
CA VAL A 63 16.51 -8.94 12.54
C VAL A 63 17.55 -9.97 12.05
N ARG A 64 18.33 -9.69 11.01
CA ARG A 64 19.36 -10.56 10.43
C ARG A 64 20.78 -10.19 10.86
N THR A 65 21.06 -8.90 11.03
CA THR A 65 22.39 -8.38 11.39
C THR A 65 22.60 -8.28 12.91
N CYS A 66 21.54 -7.97 13.67
CA CYS A 66 21.64 -7.76 15.12
C CYS A 66 21.60 -9.01 16.05
N PRO A 67 21.22 -10.25 15.65
CA PRO A 67 21.25 -11.40 16.56
C PRO A 67 22.67 -11.75 17.07
N PRO A 68 22.87 -12.03 18.37
CA PRO A 68 24.14 -12.54 18.88
C PRO A 68 24.28 -14.07 18.67
N PRO A 69 25.50 -14.60 18.49
CA PRO A 69 26.81 -13.92 18.52
C PRO A 69 27.18 -13.25 17.19
N ARG A 70 27.52 -11.96 17.24
CA ARG A 70 27.82 -11.15 16.05
C ARG A 70 29.31 -11.17 15.68
N PRO A 71 29.70 -11.52 14.43
CA PRO A 71 31.03 -11.19 13.91
C PRO A 71 31.16 -9.67 13.65
N PRO A 72 32.39 -9.11 13.58
CA PRO A 72 32.60 -7.66 13.42
C PRO A 72 31.85 -7.02 12.25
N ARG A 73 31.72 -7.72 11.11
CA ARG A 73 30.93 -7.27 9.95
C ARG A 73 29.44 -7.10 10.24
N SER A 74 28.86 -8.04 11.00
CA SER A 74 27.45 -8.02 11.36
C SER A 74 27.17 -7.02 12.50
N GLU A 75 28.15 -6.82 13.40
CA GLU A 75 28.12 -5.72 14.38
C GLU A 75 28.11 -4.35 13.68
N TYR A 76 28.96 -4.13 12.67
CA TYR A 76 28.95 -2.89 11.87
C TYR A 76 27.61 -2.70 11.14
N ALA A 77 27.13 -3.72 10.44
CA ALA A 77 25.84 -3.68 9.74
C ALA A 77 24.70 -3.32 10.70
N CYS A 78 24.56 -4.06 11.81
CA CYS A 78 23.57 -3.79 12.86
C CYS A 78 23.63 -2.35 13.40
N GLN A 79 24.83 -1.77 13.57
CA GLN A 79 24.96 -0.38 14.02
C GLN A 79 24.52 0.63 12.96
N VAL A 80 24.79 0.38 11.68
CA VAL A 80 24.30 1.21 10.58
C VAL A 80 22.78 1.08 10.46
N ASP A 81 22.24 -0.13 10.37
CA ASP A 81 20.80 -0.41 10.28
C ASP A 81 20.03 0.23 11.44
N SER A 82 20.55 0.12 12.68
CA SER A 82 19.98 0.78 13.86
C SER A 82 19.96 2.31 13.73
N GLY A 83 20.98 2.89 13.08
CA GLY A 83 21.08 4.33 12.83
C GLY A 83 20.09 4.81 11.76
N VAL A 84 19.97 4.07 10.66
CA VAL A 84 19.00 4.34 9.58
C VAL A 84 17.55 4.22 10.14
N LEU A 85 17.29 3.22 10.98
CA LEU A 85 15.97 2.97 11.58
C LEU A 85 15.50 4.14 12.46
N ILE A 86 16.41 4.66 13.31
CA ILE A 86 16.12 5.82 14.16
C ILE A 86 15.90 7.08 13.30
N PHE A 87 16.64 7.22 12.20
CA PHE A 87 16.45 8.29 11.23
C PHE A 87 15.08 8.21 10.53
N TRP A 88 14.65 7.03 10.05
CA TRP A 88 13.32 6.84 9.46
C TRP A 88 12.18 7.10 10.44
N LEU A 89 12.29 6.61 11.68
CA LEU A 89 11.30 6.87 12.72
C LEU A 89 11.18 8.37 13.03
N GLY A 90 12.32 9.08 13.08
CA GLY A 90 12.36 10.53 13.22
C GLY A 90 11.68 11.26 12.06
N ASN A 91 11.99 10.87 10.82
CA ASN A 91 11.36 11.47 9.65
C ASN A 91 9.86 11.17 9.57
N LEU A 92 9.45 9.92 9.75
CA LEU A 92 8.04 9.50 9.80
C LEU A 92 7.23 10.32 10.81
N ALA A 93 7.73 10.49 12.04
CA ALA A 93 7.09 11.31 13.06
C ALA A 93 6.98 12.80 12.65
N SER A 94 8.03 13.35 12.02
CA SER A 94 8.07 14.74 11.52
C SER A 94 7.04 14.98 10.40
N LYS A 95 6.95 14.05 9.44
CA LYS A 95 6.06 14.14 8.27
C LYS A 95 4.61 13.87 8.67
N LEU A 96 4.32 12.89 9.54
CA LEU A 96 2.97 12.71 10.10
C LEU A 96 2.49 13.94 10.88
N ALA A 97 3.33 14.54 11.72
CA ALA A 97 2.97 15.77 12.44
C ALA A 97 2.74 16.97 11.50
N SER A 98 3.49 17.05 10.39
CA SER A 98 3.31 18.07 9.36
C SER A 98 2.05 17.83 8.53
N ALA A 99 1.80 16.59 8.11
CA ALA A 99 0.60 16.15 7.42
C ALA A 99 -0.66 16.49 8.22
N VAL A 100 -0.76 16.10 9.50
CA VAL A 100 -1.91 16.46 10.36
C VAL A 100 -2.19 17.97 10.34
N SER A 101 -1.15 18.81 10.39
CA SER A 101 -1.30 20.27 10.37
C SER A 101 -1.62 20.89 9.00
N ASN A 102 -1.24 20.23 7.92
CA ASN A 102 -1.47 20.69 6.54
C ASN A 102 -2.76 20.11 5.93
N CYS A 103 -3.20 18.94 6.41
CA CYS A 103 -4.38 18.20 5.96
C CYS A 103 -5.68 18.62 6.69
N GLU A 104 -5.60 19.30 7.84
CA GLU A 104 -6.77 19.96 8.43
C GLU A 104 -7.34 21.02 7.47
N ASP A 105 -8.39 20.65 6.73
CA ASP A 105 -9.24 21.59 5.98
C ASP A 105 -9.92 22.61 6.92
N THR A 106 -9.85 22.35 8.23
CA THR A 106 -10.24 23.15 9.40
C THR A 106 -9.23 24.23 9.82
N LEU A 107 -8.53 24.85 8.85
CA LEU A 107 -8.38 26.30 8.91
C LEU A 107 -9.75 26.98 8.72
N SER A 108 -10.63 26.76 9.70
CA SER A 108 -11.68 27.67 10.12
C SER A 108 -11.02 28.94 10.64
N VAL A 109 -10.39 29.68 9.71
CA VAL A 109 -10.31 31.12 9.85
C VAL A 109 -11.75 31.58 9.81
N GLY A 110 -12.35 31.71 11.00
CA GLY A 110 -13.76 32.01 11.20
C GLY A 110 -14.19 33.29 10.52
N GLY A 111 -14.45 33.19 9.22
CA GLY A 111 -15.16 34.14 8.37
C GLY A 111 -16.67 34.01 8.54
N GLY A 112 -17.12 33.47 9.67
CA GLY A 112 -18.48 33.63 10.14
C GLY A 112 -18.78 35.12 10.22
N TRP A 113 -19.62 35.59 9.28
CA TRP A 113 -20.03 36.98 9.15
C TRP A 113 -21.11 37.28 10.22
N GLY A 114 -20.70 37.11 11.48
CA GLY A 114 -21.54 36.98 12.67
C GLY A 114 -20.65 36.60 13.85
N GLY A 115 -19.86 37.56 14.32
CA GLY A 115 -18.74 37.28 15.21
C GLY A 115 -19.10 37.09 16.68
N VAL A 116 -18.69 35.95 17.24
CA VAL A 116 -18.26 35.85 18.65
C VAL A 116 -16.99 34.97 18.70
N ASN A 117 -15.85 35.61 19.01
CA ASN A 117 -14.55 35.00 19.36
C ASN A 117 -13.82 34.04 18.36
N PRO A 118 -13.28 34.56 17.24
CA PRO A 118 -12.17 33.91 16.54
C PRO A 118 -10.86 34.10 17.33
N GLY A 119 -10.23 33.03 17.85
CA GLY A 119 -9.00 33.24 18.63
C GLY A 119 -8.14 32.06 19.09
N ASN A 120 -8.65 30.83 19.22
CA ASN A 120 -7.98 29.80 20.04
C ASN A 120 -7.35 28.62 19.30
N ASP A 121 -7.59 28.46 18.00
CA ASP A 121 -7.14 27.28 17.22
C ASP A 121 -5.67 27.40 16.79
N ARG A 122 -4.76 27.44 17.78
CA ARG A 122 -3.30 27.44 17.58
C ARG A 122 -2.65 26.09 17.87
N GLY A 123 -3.44 25.13 18.34
CA GLY A 123 -3.01 23.75 18.61
C GLY A 123 -2.22 23.11 17.46
N PRO A 124 -2.73 23.11 16.21
CA PRO A 124 -2.11 22.38 15.11
C PRO A 124 -0.70 22.90 14.76
N LEU A 125 -0.51 24.22 14.69
CA LEU A 125 0.81 24.84 14.46
C LEU A 125 1.80 24.60 15.61
N CYS A 126 1.31 24.55 16.85
CA CYS A 126 2.13 24.23 18.01
C CYS A 126 2.57 22.76 17.99
N ALA A 127 1.62 21.84 17.76
CA ALA A 127 1.87 20.40 17.66
C ALA A 127 2.84 20.07 16.50
N ALA A 128 2.64 20.66 15.32
CA ALA A 128 3.54 20.48 14.17
C ALA A 128 4.97 20.95 14.46
N GLY A 129 5.12 22.08 15.18
CA GLY A 129 6.44 22.58 15.57
C GLY A 129 7.16 21.66 16.57
N VAL A 130 6.42 21.09 17.53
CA VAL A 130 6.95 20.10 18.48
C VAL A 130 7.29 18.78 17.77
N GLY A 131 6.43 18.30 16.88
CA GLY A 131 6.66 17.09 16.08
C GLY A 131 7.87 17.21 15.16
N GLN A 132 8.05 18.34 14.49
CA GLN A 132 9.25 18.64 13.72
C GLN A 132 10.51 18.65 14.58
N MET A 133 10.48 19.21 15.80
CA MET A 133 11.63 19.16 16.70
C MET A 133 11.94 17.74 17.21
N ALA A 134 10.93 16.94 17.52
CA ALA A 134 11.11 15.54 17.94
C ALA A 134 11.70 14.70 16.79
N GLY A 135 11.16 14.86 15.58
CA GLY A 135 11.66 14.20 14.38
C GLY A 135 13.09 14.62 14.03
N ALA A 136 13.40 15.92 14.09
CA ALA A 136 14.75 16.44 13.90
C ALA A 136 15.77 15.85 14.89
N LEU A 137 15.37 15.59 16.15
CA LEU A 137 16.24 14.95 17.13
C LEU A 137 16.46 13.46 16.81
N GLY A 138 15.46 12.75 16.28
CA GLY A 138 15.61 11.38 15.78
C GLY A 138 16.52 11.33 14.55
N GLU A 139 16.27 12.19 13.56
CA GLU A 139 17.08 12.38 12.35
C GLU A 139 18.54 12.67 12.72
N LEU A 140 18.78 13.58 13.68
CA LEU A 140 20.12 13.90 14.18
C LEU A 140 20.80 12.70 14.85
N ALA A 141 20.08 11.94 15.67
CA ALA A 141 20.62 10.79 16.41
C ALA A 141 20.99 9.63 15.47
N GLY A 142 20.13 9.32 14.51
CA GLY A 142 20.39 8.32 13.47
C GLY A 142 21.56 8.73 12.58
N ALA A 143 21.52 9.95 12.05
CA ALA A 143 22.58 10.49 11.20
C ALA A 143 23.94 10.63 11.90
N SER A 144 23.95 10.97 13.21
CA SER A 144 25.18 10.98 14.02
C SER A 144 25.74 9.58 14.24
N SER A 145 24.87 8.57 14.44
CA SER A 145 25.29 7.17 14.58
C SER A 145 25.91 6.65 13.28
N MET A 146 25.23 6.87 12.15
CA MET A 146 25.72 6.51 10.82
C MET A 146 27.05 7.21 10.49
N ALA A 147 27.16 8.53 10.76
CA ALA A 147 28.40 9.27 10.55
C ALA A 147 29.54 8.76 11.45
N ALA A 148 29.27 8.46 12.73
CA ALA A 148 30.30 7.95 13.64
C ALA A 148 30.83 6.58 13.19
N THR A 149 29.96 5.71 12.69
CA THR A 149 30.31 4.36 12.22
C THR A 149 30.95 4.37 10.83
N ALA A 150 30.39 5.11 9.86
CA ALA A 150 30.86 5.11 8.45
C ALA A 150 32.00 6.10 8.15
N CYS A 151 32.18 7.16 8.95
CA CYS A 151 33.31 8.09 8.79
C CYS A 151 34.55 7.67 9.61
N ALA A 152 34.45 6.63 10.44
CA ALA A 152 35.62 6.02 11.05
C ALA A 152 36.34 5.15 10.00
N ASN A 153 37.66 5.30 9.86
CA ASN A 153 38.44 4.36 9.06
C ASN A 153 38.47 3.00 9.76
N VAL A 154 37.51 2.13 9.42
CA VAL A 154 37.48 0.74 9.86
C VAL A 154 38.39 -0.07 8.93
N THR A 155 39.68 -0.11 9.26
CA THR A 155 40.61 -1.10 8.69
C THR A 155 40.40 -2.43 9.39
N ASP A 156 40.46 -3.54 8.65
CA ASP A 156 40.52 -4.87 9.26
C ASP A 156 41.75 -4.98 10.20
N PRO A 157 41.74 -5.79 11.28
CA PRO A 157 42.97 -6.15 11.99
C PRO A 157 44.13 -6.64 11.11
N ASP A 158 43.86 -7.20 9.92
CA ASP A 158 44.90 -7.57 8.94
C ASP A 158 45.41 -6.40 8.07
N GLY A 159 44.76 -5.22 8.14
CA GLY A 159 45.20 -3.97 7.52
C GLY A 159 44.63 -3.65 6.14
N ASP A 160 43.79 -4.53 5.59
CA ASP A 160 43.05 -4.29 4.35
C ASP A 160 41.80 -3.42 4.59
N ASP A 161 41.37 -2.65 3.58
CA ASP A 161 40.16 -1.83 3.65
C ASP A 161 38.91 -2.72 3.60
N PHE A 162 38.05 -2.57 4.61
CA PHE A 162 36.94 -3.50 4.93
C PHE A 162 35.77 -3.49 3.93
N PHE A 163 35.88 -2.73 2.84
CA PHE A 163 34.78 -2.35 1.95
C PHE A 163 35.07 -2.52 0.45
N ASP A 164 36.28 -2.93 0.05
CA ASP A 164 36.58 -3.16 -1.37
C ASP A 164 35.83 -4.41 -1.90
N ASP A 165 35.06 -4.21 -2.97
CA ASP A 165 34.28 -5.20 -3.74
C ASP A 165 33.09 -5.93 -3.04
N GLU A 166 32.74 -5.64 -1.79
CA GLU A 166 31.58 -6.28 -1.14
C GLU A 166 30.21 -5.65 -1.49
N ARG A 167 29.28 -6.50 -1.94
CA ARG A 167 27.91 -6.09 -2.25
C ARG A 167 27.10 -5.82 -0.97
N VAL A 168 26.38 -4.71 -0.93
CA VAL A 168 25.45 -4.32 0.17
C VAL A 168 24.51 -5.48 0.52
N SER A 169 23.98 -6.13 -0.52
CA SER A 169 23.12 -7.32 -0.47
C SER A 169 23.69 -8.56 0.25
N VAL A 170 24.98 -8.61 0.57
CA VAL A 170 25.62 -9.82 1.16
C VAL A 170 26.31 -9.49 2.49
N PHE A 171 26.60 -8.21 2.73
CA PHE A 171 27.41 -7.77 3.85
C PHE A 171 26.75 -8.01 5.22
N GLY A 172 27.40 -8.74 6.12
CA GLY A 172 26.93 -8.89 7.51
C GLY A 172 25.76 -9.86 7.76
N ASP A 173 25.23 -10.54 6.73
CA ASP A 173 24.16 -11.53 6.85
C ASP A 173 24.61 -12.81 7.59
N GLN A 174 24.07 -13.06 8.78
CA GLN A 174 24.38 -14.27 9.55
C GLN A 174 23.60 -15.51 9.09
N THR A 175 22.57 -15.35 8.25
CA THR A 175 21.68 -16.45 7.85
C THR A 175 22.27 -17.37 6.76
N GLN A 176 23.37 -16.97 6.13
CA GLN A 176 24.01 -17.72 5.04
C GLN A 176 24.69 -19.04 5.48
N GLY A 177 24.73 -19.33 6.79
CA GLY A 177 25.31 -20.57 7.32
C GLY A 177 24.57 -21.87 6.95
N ALA A 178 23.33 -21.80 6.43
CA ALA A 178 22.57 -23.00 6.04
C ALA A 178 21.53 -22.73 4.94
N SER A 179 21.89 -22.92 3.68
CA SER A 179 21.04 -23.33 2.53
C SER A 179 19.58 -22.85 2.42
N PHE A 180 19.23 -21.62 2.84
CA PHE A 180 17.93 -21.01 2.59
C PHE A 180 18.02 -19.92 1.52
N LEU A 181 17.74 -20.29 0.27
CA LEU A 181 17.52 -19.37 -0.84
C LEU A 181 16.16 -18.66 -0.66
N GLY A 182 16.12 -17.50 -0.01
CA GLY A 182 14.84 -16.79 0.13
C GLY A 182 14.83 -15.50 0.93
N ARG A 183 15.02 -14.37 0.22
CA ARG A 183 14.75 -12.98 0.64
C ARG A 183 15.60 -12.45 1.79
N GLN A 184 15.88 -11.16 1.65
CA GLN A 184 16.97 -10.37 2.19
C GLN A 184 16.58 -8.93 1.67
N LEU A 185 16.64 -7.82 2.44
CA LEU A 185 16.20 -6.42 2.08
C LEU A 185 17.19 -5.17 2.09
N LEU A 186 17.59 -4.53 3.20
CA LEU A 186 18.69 -3.50 3.38
C LEU A 186 20.21 -3.95 3.31
N ILE A 187 21.00 -4.03 4.42
CA ILE A 187 22.41 -4.56 4.50
C ILE A 187 22.47 -6.04 4.95
N GLY A 188 23.10 -6.93 4.16
CA GLY A 188 23.04 -8.40 4.41
C GLY A 188 21.76 -9.04 3.88
N GLU A 189 21.30 -8.46 2.78
CA GLU A 189 19.90 -8.18 2.60
C GLU A 189 19.60 -8.05 1.06
N GLY A 190 20.34 -8.79 0.23
CA GLY A 190 19.85 -9.34 -1.03
C GLY A 190 19.63 -8.36 -2.17
N GLU A 191 19.36 -8.91 -3.35
CA GLU A 191 19.17 -8.11 -4.56
C GLU A 191 17.76 -7.45 -4.60
N VAL A 192 16.78 -8.07 -3.93
CA VAL A 192 15.37 -7.65 -4.03
C VAL A 192 15.07 -6.43 -3.17
N GLY A 193 15.34 -6.45 -1.86
CA GLY A 193 15.02 -5.27 -1.04
C GLY A 193 16.03 -4.16 -1.19
N ASN A 194 17.27 -4.43 -1.60
CA ASN A 194 18.20 -3.36 -1.98
C ASN A 194 17.62 -2.58 -3.19
N GLY A 195 16.86 -3.27 -4.05
CA GLY A 195 16.01 -2.65 -5.08
C GLY A 195 14.76 -1.92 -4.55
N ILE A 196 14.11 -2.41 -3.48
CA ILE A 196 13.01 -1.72 -2.79
C ILE A 196 13.52 -0.44 -2.12
N GLN A 197 14.61 -0.51 -1.38
CA GLN A 197 15.25 0.61 -0.72
C GLN A 197 15.74 1.67 -1.72
N CYS A 198 16.35 1.25 -2.83
CA CYS A 198 16.64 2.15 -3.96
C CYS A 198 15.37 2.89 -4.45
N ALA A 199 14.22 2.21 -4.54
CA ALA A 199 12.96 2.85 -4.91
C ALA A 199 12.42 3.79 -3.81
N VAL A 200 12.59 3.44 -2.53
CA VAL A 200 12.24 4.30 -1.38
C VAL A 200 13.10 5.57 -1.36
N ASP A 201 14.42 5.46 -1.55
CA ASP A 201 15.35 6.60 -1.59
C ASP A 201 15.02 7.55 -2.76
N VAL A 202 14.74 7.01 -3.95
CA VAL A 202 14.30 7.81 -5.10
C VAL A 202 12.92 8.44 -4.86
N GLY A 203 12.00 7.73 -4.20
CA GLY A 203 10.70 8.25 -3.75
C GLY A 203 10.86 9.42 -2.78
N MET A 204 11.81 9.33 -1.86
CA MET A 204 12.18 10.40 -0.94
C MET A 204 12.82 11.60 -1.64
N VAL A 205 13.76 11.39 -2.56
CA VAL A 205 14.38 12.47 -3.36
C VAL A 205 13.31 13.23 -4.14
N THR A 206 12.43 12.52 -4.86
CA THR A 206 11.38 13.15 -5.69
C THR A 206 10.36 13.91 -4.85
N THR A 207 9.92 13.35 -3.72
CA THR A 207 9.00 14.01 -2.79
C THR A 207 9.62 15.26 -2.15
N ASN A 208 10.88 15.17 -1.72
CA ASN A 208 11.60 16.31 -1.15
C ASN A 208 11.86 17.43 -2.17
N ILE A 209 12.08 17.12 -3.45
CA ILE A 209 12.15 18.13 -4.53
C ILE A 209 10.82 18.88 -4.68
N ALA A 210 9.69 18.17 -4.67
CA ALA A 210 8.37 18.79 -4.73
C ALA A 210 8.11 19.69 -3.52
N ASN A 211 8.37 19.19 -2.31
CA ASN A 211 8.23 19.91 -1.05
C ASN A 211 9.15 21.14 -0.95
N MET A 212 10.39 21.05 -1.43
CA MET A 212 11.30 22.20 -1.58
C MET A 212 10.71 23.26 -2.53
N GLY A 213 10.17 22.85 -3.68
CA GLY A 213 9.51 23.74 -4.63
C GLY A 213 8.31 24.48 -4.03
N LEU A 214 7.49 23.78 -3.25
CA LEU A 214 6.35 24.38 -2.53
C LEU A 214 6.81 25.36 -1.45
N ALA A 215 7.83 25.03 -0.68
CA ALA A 215 8.41 25.91 0.35
C ALA A 215 9.00 27.20 -0.24
N ILE A 216 9.76 27.09 -1.34
CA ILE A 216 10.29 28.26 -2.08
C ILE A 216 9.15 29.11 -2.65
N ASN A 217 8.15 28.48 -3.27
CA ASN A 217 6.98 29.18 -3.80
C ASN A 217 6.20 29.91 -2.67
N SER A 218 6.07 29.30 -1.49
CA SER A 218 5.49 29.95 -0.31
C SER A 218 6.32 31.16 0.13
N ALA A 219 7.63 31.00 0.32
CA ALA A 219 8.52 32.09 0.74
C ALA A 219 8.43 33.32 -0.18
N VAL A 220 8.41 33.08 -1.50
CA VAL A 220 8.36 34.14 -2.53
C VAL A 220 6.97 34.76 -2.66
N ASN A 221 5.91 33.96 -2.75
CA ASN A 221 4.58 34.42 -3.17
C ASN A 221 3.58 34.69 -2.02
N SER A 222 3.81 34.18 -0.81
CA SER A 222 2.96 34.45 0.37
C SER A 222 3.02 35.93 0.83
N GLY A 223 4.14 36.60 0.60
CA GLY A 223 4.44 37.91 1.18
C GLY A 223 4.86 37.86 2.66
N ASN A 224 5.17 36.67 3.21
CA ASN A 224 5.76 36.50 4.54
C ASN A 224 7.14 37.17 4.62
N CYS A 225 7.96 37.01 3.58
CA CYS A 225 9.37 37.45 3.53
C CYS A 225 9.60 38.93 3.14
N GLN A 226 8.61 39.81 3.22
CA GLN A 226 8.78 41.23 2.88
C GLN A 226 9.51 42.01 4.00
N HIS A 227 10.44 42.91 3.65
CA HIS A 227 11.31 43.61 4.63
C HIS A 227 10.59 44.38 5.75
N GLN A 228 9.35 44.86 5.53
CA GLN A 228 8.53 45.57 6.52
C GLN A 228 7.53 44.67 7.27
N ALA A 229 7.70 43.34 7.20
CA ALA A 229 6.82 42.37 7.83
C ALA A 229 6.81 42.46 9.38
N LEU A 230 5.61 42.41 9.96
CA LEU A 230 5.38 42.26 11.40
C LEU A 230 6.10 41.02 11.96
N PRO A 231 6.46 40.98 13.27
CA PRO A 231 7.20 39.86 13.86
C PRO A 231 6.63 38.46 13.55
N LYS A 232 5.29 38.30 13.52
CA LYS A 232 4.62 37.04 13.14
C LYS A 232 4.93 36.60 11.70
N ARG A 233 5.00 37.54 10.74
CA ARG A 233 5.34 37.22 9.34
C ARG A 233 6.82 36.91 9.15
N ARG A 234 7.71 37.51 9.94
CA ARG A 234 9.12 37.12 9.96
C ARG A 234 9.30 35.67 10.40
N ALA A 235 8.60 35.24 11.46
CA ALA A 235 8.58 33.83 11.88
C ALA A 235 8.08 32.90 10.77
N LEU A 236 6.98 33.24 10.08
CA LEU A 236 6.48 32.45 8.94
C LEU A 236 7.49 32.38 7.77
N CYS A 237 8.19 33.48 7.45
CA CYS A 237 9.27 33.47 6.46
C CYS A 237 10.42 32.53 6.89
N THR A 238 10.79 32.52 8.17
CA THR A 238 11.77 31.57 8.72
C THR A 238 11.28 30.12 8.59
N VAL A 239 9.98 29.85 8.73
CA VAL A 239 9.40 28.52 8.47
C VAL A 239 9.52 28.15 7.00
N ASP A 240 9.09 29.03 6.08
CA ASP A 240 9.12 28.78 4.63
C ASP A 240 10.56 28.53 4.14
N VAL A 241 11.52 29.39 4.51
CA VAL A 241 12.93 29.28 4.10
C VAL A 241 13.64 28.12 4.81
N GLY A 242 13.39 27.93 6.11
CA GLY A 242 14.00 26.83 6.88
C GLY A 242 13.58 25.46 6.36
N ARG A 243 12.30 25.28 6.00
CA ARG A 243 11.81 24.08 5.32
C ARG A 243 12.51 23.85 3.99
N ALA A 244 12.64 24.88 3.13
CA ALA A 244 13.35 24.74 1.85
C ALA A 244 14.81 24.28 2.01
N VAL A 245 15.54 24.80 3.00
CA VAL A 245 16.93 24.38 3.30
C VAL A 245 16.98 22.95 3.86
N SER A 246 16.04 22.59 4.73
CA SER A 246 15.89 21.23 5.26
C SER A 246 15.66 20.22 4.13
N PHE A 247 14.70 20.48 3.24
CA PHE A 247 14.42 19.59 2.10
C PHE A 247 15.62 19.46 1.16
N PHE A 248 16.39 20.53 0.93
CA PHE A 248 17.63 20.46 0.16
C PHE A 248 18.68 19.53 0.79
N ALA A 249 18.87 19.58 2.11
CA ALA A 249 19.79 18.68 2.81
C ALA A 249 19.28 17.23 2.83
N GLN A 250 17.96 17.00 2.96
CA GLN A 250 17.35 15.68 2.84
C GLN A 250 17.55 15.10 1.43
N ILE A 251 17.39 15.90 0.36
CA ILE A 251 17.70 15.48 -1.03
C ILE A 251 19.15 14.98 -1.15
N VAL A 252 20.12 15.71 -0.60
CA VAL A 252 21.53 15.28 -0.62
C VAL A 252 21.71 13.95 0.12
N THR A 253 21.06 13.80 1.28
CA THR A 253 21.11 12.58 2.11
C THR A 253 20.60 11.36 1.33
N PHE A 254 19.40 11.45 0.75
CA PHE A 254 18.81 10.33 0.00
C PHE A 254 19.47 10.07 -1.36
N ILE A 255 20.13 11.06 -1.98
CA ILE A 255 20.99 10.79 -3.15
C ILE A 255 22.19 9.92 -2.76
N GLN A 256 22.80 10.14 -1.59
CA GLN A 256 23.91 9.30 -1.14
C GLN A 256 23.45 7.87 -0.80
N PHE A 257 22.29 7.69 -0.15
CA PHE A 257 21.70 6.36 0.02
C PHE A 257 21.33 5.71 -1.32
N SER A 258 20.73 6.46 -2.26
CA SER A 258 20.45 5.97 -3.61
C SER A 258 21.70 5.44 -4.32
N ILE A 259 22.88 6.05 -4.13
CA ILE A 259 24.13 5.53 -4.72
C ILE A 259 24.49 4.17 -4.12
N VAL A 260 24.47 4.03 -2.79
CA VAL A 260 24.78 2.76 -2.10
C VAL A 260 23.79 1.67 -2.50
N ASN A 261 22.50 1.97 -2.40
CA ASN A 261 21.43 0.99 -2.56
C ASN A 261 21.13 0.68 -4.03
N CYS A 262 21.11 1.66 -4.94
CA CYS A 262 20.85 1.37 -6.36
C CYS A 262 22.04 0.71 -7.08
N GLU A 263 23.29 0.97 -6.67
CA GLU A 263 24.47 0.30 -7.26
C GLU A 263 24.79 -1.04 -6.58
N ASN A 264 24.24 -1.33 -5.39
CA ASN A 264 24.54 -2.51 -4.57
C ASN A 264 26.03 -2.61 -4.20
N LEU A 265 26.68 -1.46 -3.97
CA LEU A 265 28.10 -1.36 -3.62
C LEU A 265 28.29 -0.66 -2.27
N MET A 266 29.00 -1.29 -1.34
CA MET A 266 29.26 -0.73 -0.01
C MET A 266 30.23 0.46 -0.08
N ASN A 267 29.71 1.65 -0.32
CA ASN A 267 30.51 2.87 -0.36
C ASN A 267 30.47 3.59 1.00
N ALA A 268 31.45 3.30 1.87
CA ALA A 268 31.59 3.93 3.18
C ALA A 268 31.69 5.47 3.10
N SER A 269 32.29 6.01 2.03
CA SER A 269 32.34 7.47 1.80
C SER A 269 30.96 8.07 1.49
N ALA A 270 30.11 7.35 0.75
CA ALA A 270 28.72 7.74 0.50
C ALA A 270 27.88 7.66 1.78
N LEU A 271 28.01 6.58 2.58
CA LEU A 271 27.35 6.44 3.88
C LEU A 271 27.78 7.51 4.89
N CYS A 272 29.08 7.82 4.97
CA CYS A 272 29.61 8.95 5.74
C CYS A 272 29.04 10.29 5.25
N GLY A 273 28.95 10.48 3.93
CA GLY A 273 28.30 11.64 3.31
C GLY A 273 26.81 11.76 3.64
N ALA A 274 26.09 10.63 3.66
CA ALA A 274 24.69 10.56 4.09
C ALA A 274 24.54 10.95 5.56
N GLY A 275 25.36 10.39 6.46
CA GLY A 275 25.38 10.77 7.87
C GLY A 275 25.64 12.26 8.10
N ILE A 276 26.66 12.84 7.44
CA ILE A 276 26.99 14.27 7.57
C ILE A 276 25.87 15.16 7.01
N SER A 277 25.28 14.80 5.87
CA SER A 277 24.18 15.56 5.27
C SER A 277 22.87 15.44 6.07
N GLY A 278 22.60 14.28 6.67
CA GLY A 278 21.48 14.05 7.59
C GLY A 278 21.60 14.88 8.88
N ILE A 279 22.82 15.02 9.45
CA ILE A 279 23.08 15.96 10.56
C ILE A 279 22.75 17.40 10.13
N GLY A 280 23.13 17.79 8.91
CA GLY A 280 22.80 19.09 8.34
C GLY A 280 21.30 19.32 8.12
N ALA A 281 20.58 18.29 7.66
CA ALA A 281 19.13 18.29 7.47
C ALA A 281 18.40 18.45 8.80
N ALA A 282 18.76 17.64 9.80
CA ALA A 282 18.22 17.71 11.15
C ALA A 282 18.47 19.08 11.81
N ALA A 283 19.66 19.65 11.66
CA ALA A 283 19.97 20.98 12.16
C ALA A 283 19.15 22.08 11.44
N ALA A 284 18.90 21.93 10.14
CA ALA A 284 18.08 22.84 9.36
C ALA A 284 16.58 22.74 9.71
N SER A 285 16.06 21.54 10.00
CA SER A 285 14.66 21.27 10.35
C SER A 285 14.27 21.75 11.75
N MET A 286 15.23 21.92 12.67
CA MET A 286 14.99 22.55 13.98
C MET A 286 14.52 24.02 13.87
N ALA A 287 15.05 24.80 12.93
CA ALA A 287 14.73 26.23 12.78
C ALA A 287 13.23 26.50 12.46
N PRO A 288 12.59 25.85 11.46
CA PRO A 288 11.16 25.98 11.23
C PRO A 288 10.32 25.39 12.37
N GLY A 289 10.78 24.33 13.05
CA GLY A 289 10.12 23.79 14.25
C GLY A 289 10.00 24.83 15.38
N VAL A 290 11.12 25.43 15.78
CA VAL A 290 11.15 26.50 16.80
C VAL A 290 10.34 27.73 16.37
N ALA A 291 10.43 28.14 15.10
CA ALA A 291 9.64 29.26 14.58
C ALA A 291 8.13 28.98 14.63
N SER A 292 7.71 27.73 14.36
CA SER A 292 6.32 27.28 14.46
C SER A 292 5.84 27.24 15.92
N ILE A 293 6.67 26.77 16.85
CA ILE A 293 6.39 26.81 18.30
C ILE A 293 6.17 28.25 18.78
N VAL A 294 7.06 29.19 18.40
CA VAL A 294 6.94 30.61 18.76
C VAL A 294 5.69 31.26 18.14
N ALA A 295 5.28 30.83 16.94
CA ALA A 295 4.10 31.35 16.25
C ALA A 295 2.76 30.77 16.77
N GLY A 296 2.75 29.49 17.16
CA GLY A 296 1.57 28.75 17.61
C GLY A 296 1.38 28.75 19.12
N CYS A 297 2.38 28.28 19.88
CA CYS A 297 2.25 27.97 21.30
C CYS A 297 2.16 29.19 22.23
N LYS A 298 2.48 30.40 21.77
CA LYS A 298 2.42 31.60 22.61
C LYS A 298 0.95 31.98 22.89
N PRO A 299 0.49 32.02 24.15
CA PRO A 299 -0.88 32.42 24.48
C PRO A 299 -1.14 33.86 24.00
N PRO A 300 -2.39 34.22 23.62
CA PRO A 300 -2.73 35.61 23.33
C PRO A 300 -2.44 36.48 24.56
N PRO A 301 -1.90 37.70 24.39
CA PRO A 301 -1.82 38.64 25.51
C PRO A 301 -3.24 38.88 26.04
N PRO A 302 -3.44 38.95 27.36
CA PRO A 302 -4.77 39.14 27.93
C PRO A 302 -5.39 40.42 27.35
N LEU A 303 -6.65 40.31 26.92
CA LEU A 303 -7.40 41.45 26.41
C LEU A 303 -7.38 42.56 27.47
N ARG A 304 -7.13 43.80 27.01
CA ARG A 304 -6.83 44.96 27.87
C ARG A 304 -8.09 45.52 28.56
N GLY A 305 -8.79 44.66 29.29
CA GLY A 305 -9.75 45.05 30.31
C GLY A 305 -9.03 45.69 31.50
N THR A 306 -9.75 46.55 32.20
CA THR A 306 -9.31 47.44 33.28
C THR A 306 -8.29 46.82 34.24
N GLN A 307 -7.22 47.55 34.53
CA GLN A 307 -6.14 47.12 35.43
C GLN A 307 -6.68 46.78 36.83
N THR A 308 -6.30 45.60 37.34
CA THR A 308 -5.98 45.44 38.76
C THR A 308 -4.59 44.83 38.83
N SER A 309 -3.63 45.57 39.38
CA SER A 309 -2.22 45.19 39.34
C SER A 309 -1.93 44.09 40.37
N THR A 310 -1.74 42.86 39.91
CA THR A 310 -1.16 41.79 40.72
C THR A 310 0.13 41.32 40.06
N THR A 311 1.26 41.73 40.63
CA THR A 311 2.60 41.38 40.14
C THR A 311 2.88 39.89 40.37
N GLN A 312 2.78 39.07 39.32
CA GLN A 312 3.42 37.75 39.32
C GLN A 312 4.66 37.77 38.44
N THR A 313 5.81 37.72 39.11
CA THR A 313 7.13 37.58 38.49
C THR A 313 7.30 36.14 37.97
N ALA A 314 6.91 35.90 36.73
CA ALA A 314 7.25 34.65 36.04
C ALA A 314 8.71 34.70 35.57
N THR A 315 9.60 34.07 36.34
CA THR A 315 11.01 33.92 35.97
C THR A 315 11.13 33.07 34.71
N SER A 316 11.55 33.69 33.60
CA SER A 316 11.84 32.98 32.35
C SER A 316 13.13 32.18 32.51
N THR A 317 13.01 30.87 32.76
CA THR A 317 14.16 29.95 32.77
C THR A 317 14.69 29.79 31.34
N THR A 318 15.72 30.57 31.00
CA THR A 318 16.50 30.37 29.78
C THR A 318 17.20 29.02 29.86
N MET A 319 16.77 28.04 29.06
CA MET A 319 17.54 26.80 28.88
C MET A 319 18.80 27.11 28.07
N SER A 320 19.90 27.34 28.79
CA SER A 320 21.26 27.33 28.22
C SER A 320 21.67 25.86 28.04
N VAL A 321 21.58 25.33 26.83
CA VAL A 321 22.23 24.07 26.48
C VAL A 321 23.73 24.35 26.35
N THR A 322 24.45 24.23 27.45
CA THR A 322 25.91 24.17 27.43
C THR A 322 26.31 22.74 27.12
N SER A 323 26.54 22.45 25.84
CA SER A 323 27.21 21.22 25.42
C SER A 323 28.68 21.28 25.85
N THR A 324 29.01 20.56 26.91
CA THR A 324 30.40 20.37 27.35
C THR A 324 31.12 19.51 26.32
N LEU A 325 31.84 20.15 25.39
CA LEU A 325 32.67 19.47 24.40
C LEU A 325 33.88 18.87 25.11
N THR A 326 33.83 17.60 25.50
CA THR A 326 34.99 16.90 26.06
C THR A 326 36.00 16.66 24.95
N SER A 327 37.20 17.21 25.10
CA SER A 327 38.21 17.28 24.05
C SER A 327 38.75 15.90 23.63
N ALA A 328 38.52 15.51 22.39
CA ALA A 328 39.35 14.51 21.70
C ALA A 328 40.39 15.23 20.82
N THR A 329 41.63 14.76 20.91
CA THR A 329 42.84 15.47 20.49
C THR A 329 42.88 15.85 19.00
N SER A 330 43.06 17.14 18.72
CA SER A 330 43.36 17.65 17.37
C SER A 330 44.80 17.30 16.96
N THR A 331 44.98 16.34 16.04
CA THR A 331 46.24 16.17 15.31
C THR A 331 46.23 16.99 14.02
N THR A 332 47.02 18.06 14.02
CA THR A 332 47.25 18.92 12.86
C THR A 332 48.04 18.20 11.77
N PHE A 333 47.58 18.25 10.51
CA PHE A 333 48.45 18.06 9.35
C PHE A 333 48.32 19.25 8.39
N THR A 334 49.46 19.89 8.11
CA THR A 334 49.60 21.07 7.24
C THR A 334 50.42 20.75 6.01
N SER A 335 49.80 20.82 4.82
CA SER A 335 50.41 21.19 3.53
C SER A 335 49.30 21.18 2.45
N SER A 336 49.27 22.05 1.45
CA SER A 336 50.04 23.26 1.19
C SER A 336 49.31 24.17 0.20
N SER A 337 49.62 25.47 0.23
CA SER A 337 49.24 26.52 -0.73
C SER A 337 49.43 26.10 -2.22
N THR A 338 48.84 26.72 -3.25
CA THR A 338 48.58 28.16 -3.42
C THR A 338 47.70 28.48 -4.65
N ARG A 339 46.98 29.62 -4.60
CA ARG A 339 46.52 30.52 -5.71
C ARG A 339 45.53 29.95 -6.76
N SER A 340 44.29 30.45 -6.86
CA SER A 340 43.82 31.83 -7.19
C SER A 340 43.67 32.10 -8.69
N TRP A 341 42.42 32.27 -9.15
CA TRP A 341 42.08 33.26 -10.18
C TRP A 341 40.80 34.01 -9.82
N THR A 342 40.80 35.32 -10.11
CA THR A 342 39.80 36.32 -9.72
C THR A 342 38.59 36.38 -10.65
N SER A 343 37.45 36.73 -10.08
CA SER A 343 36.23 37.15 -10.79
C SER A 343 36.38 38.53 -11.45
N THR A 344 35.95 38.66 -12.71
CA THR A 344 35.65 39.94 -13.34
C THR A 344 34.33 39.86 -14.12
N SER A 345 33.44 40.80 -13.88
CA SER A 345 32.13 40.95 -14.53
C SER A 345 32.21 41.83 -15.79
N VAL A 346 31.16 41.80 -16.64
CA VAL A 346 30.43 42.96 -17.24
C VAL A 346 29.81 42.66 -18.63
N SER A 347 28.48 42.82 -18.67
CA SER A 347 27.59 43.32 -19.74
C SER A 347 27.48 42.74 -21.16
N THR A 348 26.23 42.82 -21.63
CA THR A 348 25.65 42.53 -22.94
C THR A 348 26.00 43.53 -24.04
N SER A 349 26.12 43.06 -25.29
CA SER A 349 25.68 43.80 -26.50
C SER A 349 25.40 42.87 -27.69
N SER A 350 24.39 43.20 -28.49
CA SER A 350 23.91 42.47 -29.66
C SER A 350 24.62 42.84 -30.97
N SER A 351 24.83 41.90 -31.91
CA SER A 351 24.32 41.99 -33.31
C SER A 351 24.91 40.94 -34.29
N SER A 352 24.00 40.22 -34.96
CA SER A 352 24.00 39.83 -36.40
C SER A 352 25.19 39.10 -37.10
N SER A 353 24.84 37.90 -37.61
CA SER A 353 25.02 37.38 -38.99
C SER A 353 26.31 36.69 -39.50
N ALA A 354 26.06 35.52 -40.11
CA ALA A 354 26.68 34.93 -41.32
C ALA A 354 27.87 33.93 -41.22
N SER A 355 27.50 32.64 -41.17
CA SER A 355 27.85 31.58 -42.15
C SER A 355 29.31 31.22 -42.48
N SER A 356 29.72 30.00 -42.10
CA SER A 356 30.44 28.96 -42.91
C SER A 356 31.21 28.00 -41.97
N THR A 357 31.32 26.67 -42.11
CA THR A 357 30.58 25.55 -42.73
C THR A 357 31.27 24.25 -42.24
N VAL A 358 30.55 23.12 -42.15
CA VAL A 358 31.06 21.72 -42.14
C VAL A 358 32.05 21.28 -41.03
N SER A 359 31.55 20.43 -40.13
CA SER A 359 32.00 19.02 -40.03
C SER A 359 31.03 18.21 -39.17
N SER A 360 30.48 17.14 -39.74
CA SER A 360 29.54 16.21 -39.09
C SER A 360 30.04 14.78 -39.25
N ILE A 361 30.30 14.06 -38.16
CA ILE A 361 30.40 12.59 -38.16
C ILE A 361 29.66 12.05 -36.93
N SER A 362 28.87 11.00 -37.18
CA SER A 362 28.00 10.29 -36.24
C SER A 362 28.79 9.49 -35.20
N SER A 363 28.23 9.34 -33.99
CA SER A 363 28.57 8.27 -33.06
C SER A 363 27.53 7.14 -33.16
N THR A 364 28.00 5.97 -33.61
CA THR A 364 27.19 4.78 -33.87
C THR A 364 26.78 4.08 -32.57
N SER A 365 25.52 3.66 -32.47
CA SER A 365 25.04 2.74 -31.42
C SER A 365 25.53 1.32 -31.69
N THR A 366 26.47 0.81 -30.89
CA THR A 366 26.92 -0.59 -30.94
C THR A 366 25.97 -1.48 -30.13
N SER A 367 25.15 -2.26 -30.82
CA SER A 367 24.42 -3.40 -30.22
C SER A 367 25.37 -4.59 -30.06
N LEU A 368 25.51 -5.08 -28.83
CA LEU A 368 26.30 -6.29 -28.53
C LEU A 368 25.35 -7.44 -28.16
N SER A 369 24.87 -8.14 -29.20
CA SER A 369 24.25 -9.45 -29.04
C SER A 369 25.34 -10.47 -28.74
N SER A 370 25.24 -11.18 -27.61
CA SER A 370 26.11 -12.32 -27.30
C SER A 370 25.25 -13.59 -27.14
N THR A 371 25.21 -14.38 -28.22
CA THR A 371 24.59 -15.71 -28.23
C THR A 371 25.57 -16.71 -27.62
N ALA A 372 25.23 -17.30 -26.48
CA ALA A 372 26.01 -18.37 -25.86
C ALA A 372 25.20 -19.67 -25.84
N THR A 373 25.36 -20.48 -26.89
CA THR A 373 24.81 -21.84 -26.97
C THR A 373 25.74 -22.79 -26.21
N THR A 374 25.25 -23.44 -25.15
CA THR A 374 25.99 -24.55 -24.52
C THR A 374 25.04 -25.69 -24.18
N SER A 375 25.06 -26.74 -25.00
CA SER A 375 24.33 -27.98 -24.75
C SER A 375 25.05 -28.80 -23.68
N SER A 376 24.33 -29.19 -22.63
CA SER A 376 24.80 -30.18 -21.65
C SER A 376 23.67 -31.13 -21.27
N SER A 377 23.60 -32.25 -21.96
CA SER A 377 22.73 -33.38 -21.60
C SER A 377 23.31 -34.12 -20.38
N ILE A 378 22.58 -34.18 -19.27
CA ILE A 378 22.90 -35.07 -18.15
C ILE A 378 21.70 -35.98 -17.89
N THR A 379 21.96 -37.29 -17.97
CA THR A 379 21.00 -38.36 -17.72
C THR A 379 20.79 -38.54 -16.22
N THR A 380 19.56 -38.32 -15.72
CA THR A 380 19.19 -38.68 -14.35
C THR A 380 18.89 -40.17 -14.26
N SER A 381 19.89 -40.95 -13.85
CA SER A 381 19.68 -42.33 -13.42
C SER A 381 18.92 -42.38 -12.10
N SER A 382 17.96 -43.29 -12.00
CA SER A 382 17.22 -43.58 -10.77
C SER A 382 18.09 -44.32 -9.76
N THR A 383 18.08 -43.87 -8.50
CA THR A 383 18.64 -44.63 -7.37
C THR A 383 17.70 -44.58 -6.19
N THR A 384 16.98 -45.67 -5.97
CA THR A 384 16.12 -45.87 -4.79
C THR A 384 17.00 -46.10 -3.56
N ILE A 385 16.85 -45.29 -2.51
CA ILE A 385 17.44 -45.57 -1.20
C ILE A 385 16.31 -45.64 -0.17
N SER A 386 16.03 -46.85 0.29
CA SER A 386 15.14 -47.09 1.43
C SER A 386 15.86 -46.71 2.73
N SER A 387 15.23 -45.89 3.58
CA SER A 387 15.63 -45.70 4.97
C SER A 387 14.50 -46.16 5.90
N THR A 388 14.77 -47.27 6.58
CA THR A 388 13.86 -47.91 7.53
C THR A 388 13.72 -47.07 8.80
N SER A 389 12.51 -46.62 9.12
CA SER A 389 12.20 -46.05 10.44
C SER A 389 11.47 -47.07 11.31
N THR A 390 12.15 -47.53 12.35
CA THR A 390 11.63 -48.46 13.35
C THR A 390 10.74 -47.72 14.34
N SER A 391 9.46 -48.08 14.44
CA SER A 391 8.57 -47.62 15.52
C SER A 391 8.18 -48.78 16.43
N THR A 392 8.28 -48.54 17.74
CA THR A 392 8.02 -49.51 18.80
C THR A 392 6.52 -49.58 19.13
N GLU A 393 5.87 -50.68 18.73
CA GLU A 393 4.51 -50.97 19.20
C GLU A 393 4.52 -51.37 20.67
N THR A 394 3.71 -50.66 21.48
CA THR A 394 3.42 -51.06 22.86
C THR A 394 2.08 -51.77 22.89
N SER A 395 2.09 -53.10 22.96
CA SER A 395 0.87 -53.91 22.99
C SER A 395 0.23 -53.92 24.38
N THR A 396 -1.02 -53.45 24.48
CA THR A 396 -1.91 -53.81 25.60
C THR A 396 -3.04 -54.70 25.09
N SER A 397 -3.00 -55.97 25.50
CA SER A 397 -3.99 -56.98 25.15
C SER A 397 -5.26 -56.85 26.00
N SER A 398 -6.42 -56.99 25.36
CA SER A 398 -7.64 -57.45 26.03
C SER A 398 -8.31 -58.52 25.17
N SER A 399 -8.67 -59.63 25.79
CA SER A 399 -9.01 -60.90 25.14
C SER A 399 -10.43 -61.36 25.50
N LEU A 400 -10.92 -62.34 24.74
CA LEU A 400 -12.16 -63.10 24.97
C LEU A 400 -13.45 -62.31 24.63
N THR A 401 -14.53 -62.94 24.14
CA THR A 401 -14.86 -64.38 24.13
C THR A 401 -15.63 -64.75 22.87
N SER A 402 -15.34 -65.92 22.28
CA SER A 402 -16.18 -66.50 21.21
C SER A 402 -17.42 -67.15 21.81
N SER A 403 -18.57 -67.02 21.15
CA SER A 403 -19.77 -67.83 21.44
C SER A 403 -20.51 -68.10 20.15
N SER A 404 -20.53 -69.38 19.75
CA SER A 404 -21.10 -69.85 18.50
C SER A 404 -22.52 -70.36 18.70
N SER A 405 -23.46 -69.82 17.92
CA SER A 405 -24.81 -70.39 17.77
C SER A 405 -25.20 -70.40 16.29
N LEU A 406 -25.22 -71.58 15.69
CA LEU A 406 -25.71 -71.79 14.32
C LEU A 406 -27.22 -71.54 14.25
N THR A 407 -27.65 -70.57 13.46
CA THR A 407 -29.04 -70.48 13.00
C THR A 407 -29.05 -70.18 11.50
N THR A 408 -29.30 -71.21 10.70
CA THR A 408 -29.50 -71.10 9.25
C THR A 408 -30.89 -70.51 8.96
N THR A 409 -31.02 -69.48 8.11
CA THR A 409 -32.13 -69.27 7.14
C THR A 409 -31.97 -67.94 6.38
N ALA A 410 -32.36 -67.94 5.08
CA ALA A 410 -32.64 -66.80 4.20
C ALA A 410 -31.49 -65.83 3.86
N THR A 411 -30.80 -66.13 2.75
CA THR A 411 -30.04 -65.15 1.96
C THR A 411 -30.97 -64.06 1.43
N THR A 412 -30.94 -62.88 2.04
CA THR A 412 -31.48 -61.65 1.44
C THR A 412 -30.32 -60.70 1.24
N THR A 413 -29.98 -60.38 -0.01
CA THR A 413 -28.82 -59.55 -0.35
C THR A 413 -29.12 -58.07 -0.09
N SER A 414 -29.28 -57.69 1.18
CA SER A 414 -29.26 -56.29 1.59
C SER A 414 -27.86 -55.75 1.37
N ALA A 415 -27.67 -55.03 0.26
CA ALA A 415 -26.52 -54.17 0.06
C ALA A 415 -26.47 -53.19 1.22
N THR A 416 -25.60 -53.47 2.19
CA THR A 416 -25.28 -52.54 3.26
C THR A 416 -24.42 -51.48 2.60
N ASN A 417 -25.06 -50.42 2.11
CA ASN A 417 -24.36 -49.22 1.69
C ASN A 417 -23.64 -48.68 2.92
N THR A 418 -22.37 -49.04 3.05
CA THR A 418 -21.46 -48.44 4.01
C THR A 418 -21.28 -47.00 3.59
N THR A 419 -22.16 -46.11 4.07
CA THR A 419 -22.04 -44.67 3.88
C THR A 419 -20.77 -44.23 4.59
N THR A 420 -19.64 -44.25 3.89
CA THR A 420 -18.40 -43.63 4.34
C THR A 420 -18.66 -42.15 4.49
N THR A 421 -18.90 -41.71 5.73
CA THR A 421 -19.14 -40.32 6.07
C THR A 421 -17.91 -39.51 5.66
N PHE A 422 -18.04 -38.71 4.60
CA PHE A 422 -16.97 -37.85 4.12
C PHE A 422 -16.78 -36.72 5.13
N THR A 423 -15.79 -36.85 6.01
CA THR A 423 -15.49 -35.87 7.07
C THR A 423 -14.63 -34.74 6.51
N GLN A 424 -15.24 -33.88 5.70
CA GLN A 424 -14.58 -32.67 5.23
C GLN A 424 -14.39 -31.67 6.38
N GLN A 425 -13.27 -30.95 6.35
CA GLN A 425 -12.96 -29.89 7.30
C GLN A 425 -13.43 -28.52 6.79
N PRO A 426 -14.01 -27.69 7.68
CA PRO A 426 -14.34 -26.31 7.35
C PRO A 426 -13.07 -25.46 7.20
N PHE A 427 -13.18 -24.33 6.49
CA PHE A 427 -12.09 -23.36 6.41
C PHE A 427 -11.91 -22.63 7.75
N ASP A 428 -10.66 -22.36 8.13
CA ASP A 428 -10.35 -21.62 9.35
C ASP A 428 -10.45 -20.10 9.12
N CYS A 429 -11.64 -19.57 9.43
CA CYS A 429 -11.91 -18.13 9.44
C CYS A 429 -11.60 -17.44 10.78
N LEU A 430 -11.08 -18.14 11.79
CA LEU A 430 -10.97 -17.64 13.17
C LEU A 430 -9.53 -17.33 13.61
N SER A 431 -8.50 -17.96 13.03
CA SER A 431 -7.09 -17.77 13.42
C SER A 431 -6.46 -16.41 13.04
N GLY A 432 -7.25 -15.37 12.77
CA GLY A 432 -6.77 -14.08 12.29
C GLY A 432 -6.24 -14.09 10.85
N SER A 433 -6.38 -15.20 10.14
CA SER A 433 -5.91 -15.42 8.77
C SER A 433 -6.95 -14.99 7.72
N LEU A 434 -7.66 -13.88 7.98
CA LEU A 434 -8.65 -13.33 7.04
C LEU A 434 -7.95 -12.87 5.76
N LYS A 435 -8.24 -13.55 4.66
CA LYS A 435 -7.49 -13.46 3.40
C LYS A 435 -8.45 -13.45 2.21
N PRO A 436 -8.20 -12.63 1.17
CA PRO A 436 -8.87 -12.80 -0.12
C PRO A 436 -8.39 -14.09 -0.76
N LEU A 437 -9.29 -15.04 -0.99
CA LEU A 437 -8.98 -16.30 -1.65
C LEU A 437 -9.49 -16.26 -3.10
N GLN A 438 -8.77 -16.89 -4.02
CA GLN A 438 -9.30 -17.21 -5.35
C GLN A 438 -9.20 -18.69 -5.62
N MET A 439 -10.28 -19.26 -6.15
CA MET A 439 -10.19 -20.50 -6.93
C MET A 439 -9.59 -20.13 -8.29
N LEU A 440 -8.54 -20.82 -8.71
CA LEU A 440 -7.89 -20.69 -10.01
C LEU A 440 -7.84 -22.06 -10.69
N ASN A 441 -8.47 -22.19 -11.86
CA ASN A 441 -8.30 -23.38 -12.69
C ASN A 441 -6.90 -23.35 -13.33
N ARG A 442 -6.21 -24.48 -13.41
CA ARG A 442 -4.96 -24.57 -14.19
C ARG A 442 -5.30 -24.70 -15.68
N PRO A 443 -4.59 -23.98 -16.58
CA PRO A 443 -4.70 -24.22 -18.00
C PRO A 443 -4.10 -25.58 -18.34
N ASP A 444 -4.68 -26.27 -19.31
CA ASP A 444 -4.06 -27.45 -19.93
C ASP A 444 -2.67 -27.08 -20.48
N PRO A 445 -1.60 -27.83 -20.12
CA PRO A 445 -0.22 -27.44 -20.46
C PRO A 445 0.14 -27.61 -21.94
N VAL A 446 -0.71 -28.28 -22.73
CA VAL A 446 -0.52 -28.52 -24.17
C VAL A 446 -1.28 -27.49 -25.01
N THR A 447 -2.49 -27.13 -24.61
CA THR A 447 -3.41 -26.27 -25.36
C THR A 447 -3.52 -24.85 -24.81
N GLY A 448 -3.13 -24.62 -23.55
CA GLY A 448 -3.33 -23.37 -22.83
C GLY A 448 -4.80 -23.07 -22.49
N GLN A 449 -5.70 -24.03 -22.66
CA GLN A 449 -7.15 -23.84 -22.47
C GLN A 449 -7.61 -24.24 -21.06
N TYR A 450 -8.68 -23.60 -20.58
CA TYR A 450 -9.33 -23.86 -19.29
C TYR A 450 -10.57 -24.77 -19.42
N SER A 451 -10.57 -25.64 -20.43
CA SER A 451 -11.55 -26.71 -20.67
C SER A 451 -10.87 -28.05 -20.40
N GLY A 452 -11.55 -29.01 -19.77
CA GLY A 452 -10.94 -30.25 -19.29
C GLY A 452 -10.14 -30.10 -17.99
N CYS A 453 -9.38 -29.00 -17.83
CA CYS A 453 -8.40 -28.77 -16.75
C CYS A 453 -7.76 -30.09 -16.27
N PRO A 454 -7.00 -30.82 -17.13
CA PRO A 454 -6.42 -32.11 -16.75
C PRO A 454 -5.52 -31.96 -15.51
N ASP A 455 -4.82 -30.83 -15.43
CA ASP A 455 -4.00 -30.48 -14.27
C ASP A 455 -4.84 -30.10 -13.03
N GLY A 456 -6.14 -29.86 -13.13
CA GLY A 456 -7.02 -29.49 -12.02
C GLY A 456 -7.00 -27.99 -11.66
N SER A 457 -7.10 -27.68 -10.36
CA SER A 457 -7.27 -26.30 -9.85
C SER A 457 -6.53 -26.06 -8.52
N ASP A 458 -6.36 -24.79 -8.15
CA ASP A 458 -5.78 -24.32 -6.88
C ASP A 458 -6.71 -23.33 -6.18
N ILE A 459 -6.80 -23.40 -4.85
CA ILE A 459 -7.18 -22.23 -4.03
C ILE A 459 -5.89 -21.50 -3.68
N LYS A 460 -5.84 -20.20 -3.97
CA LYS A 460 -4.71 -19.32 -3.66
C LYS A 460 -5.13 -18.13 -2.80
N VAL A 461 -4.19 -17.64 -2.00
CA VAL A 461 -4.30 -16.43 -1.17
C VAL A 461 -3.69 -15.25 -1.92
N LEU A 462 -4.42 -14.14 -2.01
CA LEU A 462 -3.85 -12.84 -2.40
C LEU A 462 -3.05 -12.26 -1.23
N ASP A 463 -1.78 -11.94 -1.46
CA ASP A 463 -1.04 -10.99 -0.63
C ASP A 463 -1.39 -9.56 -1.08
N ILE A 464 -2.15 -8.86 -0.24
CA ILE A 464 -2.66 -7.51 -0.50
C ILE A 464 -1.57 -6.45 -0.66
N ASN A 465 -0.35 -6.70 -0.19
CA ASN A 465 0.76 -5.74 -0.24
C ASN A 465 1.52 -5.84 -1.57
N THR A 466 1.67 -7.05 -2.09
CA THR A 466 2.40 -7.32 -3.36
C THR A 466 1.48 -7.53 -4.55
N GLY A 467 0.19 -7.80 -4.31
CA GLY A 467 -0.77 -8.23 -5.31
C GLY A 467 -0.62 -9.69 -5.76
N THR A 468 0.35 -10.45 -5.24
CA THR A 468 0.68 -11.80 -5.74
C THR A 468 -0.16 -12.91 -5.11
N TYR A 469 -0.39 -14.02 -5.84
CA TYR A 469 -1.17 -15.15 -5.32
C TYR A 469 -0.30 -16.34 -4.91
N THR A 470 -0.38 -16.70 -3.63
CA THR A 470 0.32 -17.86 -3.07
C THR A 470 -0.61 -19.08 -2.98
N PRO A 471 -0.21 -20.28 -3.48
CA PRO A 471 -1.02 -21.48 -3.36
C PRO A 471 -1.30 -21.86 -1.90
N LEU A 472 -2.56 -22.19 -1.60
CA LEU A 472 -3.00 -22.62 -0.27
C LEU A 472 -3.39 -24.10 -0.27
N CYS A 473 -4.20 -24.54 -1.24
CA CYS A 473 -4.56 -25.94 -1.40
C CYS A 473 -4.86 -26.27 -2.88
N ARG A 474 -4.80 -27.56 -3.21
CA ARG A 474 -4.72 -28.04 -4.60
C ARG A 474 -5.69 -29.20 -4.83
N PHE A 475 -6.36 -29.20 -5.98
CA PHE A 475 -7.29 -30.24 -6.40
C PHE A 475 -6.85 -30.76 -7.78
N GLU A 476 -6.73 -32.07 -7.96
CA GLU A 476 -6.25 -32.68 -9.21
C GLU A 476 -7.42 -33.15 -10.09
N ASN A 477 -7.30 -32.98 -11.41
CA ASN A 477 -8.29 -33.41 -12.41
C ASN A 477 -9.72 -32.84 -12.21
N GLN A 478 -9.87 -31.69 -11.54
CA GLN A 478 -11.16 -31.04 -11.28
C GLN A 478 -11.11 -29.56 -11.65
N CYS A 479 -11.95 -29.14 -12.59
CA CYS A 479 -12.25 -27.72 -12.87
C CYS A 479 -13.37 -27.25 -11.94
N PHE A 480 -13.21 -26.07 -11.35
CA PHE A 480 -14.22 -25.41 -10.54
C PHE A 480 -14.63 -24.06 -11.15
N ASN A 481 -15.87 -23.66 -10.91
CA ASN A 481 -16.39 -22.35 -11.26
C ASN A 481 -17.49 -21.98 -10.26
N ALA A 482 -17.88 -20.71 -10.16
CA ALA A 482 -18.96 -20.24 -9.32
C ALA A 482 -18.80 -20.71 -7.85
N CYS A 483 -17.74 -20.22 -7.20
CA CYS A 483 -17.36 -20.62 -5.85
C CYS A 483 -17.88 -19.67 -4.76
N GLY A 484 -17.92 -20.14 -3.52
CA GLY A 484 -18.25 -19.32 -2.35
C GLY A 484 -17.98 -20.06 -1.03
N MET A 485 -17.94 -19.32 0.08
CA MET A 485 -17.70 -19.89 1.42
C MET A 485 -18.91 -19.66 2.32
N SER A 486 -19.41 -20.71 2.97
CA SER A 486 -20.59 -20.61 3.84
C SER A 486 -20.32 -19.70 5.04
N PRO A 487 -21.19 -18.72 5.35
CA PRO A 487 -21.05 -17.86 6.53
C PRO A 487 -21.36 -18.60 7.84
N THR A 488 -21.94 -19.80 7.80
CA THR A 488 -22.37 -20.53 9.01
C THR A 488 -21.43 -21.67 9.40
N THR A 489 -20.77 -22.29 8.43
CA THR A 489 -19.85 -23.43 8.65
C THR A 489 -18.44 -23.19 8.12
N ASN A 490 -18.20 -22.13 7.34
CA ASN A 490 -16.95 -21.90 6.60
C ASN A 490 -16.58 -23.01 5.60
N PHE A 491 -17.50 -23.89 5.22
CA PHE A 491 -17.26 -24.81 4.11
C PHE A 491 -17.17 -24.06 2.78
N ILE A 492 -16.20 -24.46 1.95
CA ILE A 492 -16.06 -23.93 0.58
C ILE A 492 -16.91 -24.78 -0.35
N TYR A 493 -17.65 -24.11 -1.23
CA TYR A 493 -18.45 -24.72 -2.27
C TYR A 493 -18.07 -24.16 -3.63
N CYS A 494 -18.07 -25.02 -4.64
CA CYS A 494 -17.84 -24.65 -6.03
C CYS A 494 -18.69 -25.54 -6.94
N ILE A 495 -18.95 -25.09 -8.16
CA ILE A 495 -19.61 -25.90 -9.19
C ILE A 495 -18.55 -26.55 -10.07
N GLU A 496 -18.67 -27.86 -10.24
CA GLU A 496 -17.86 -28.64 -11.18
C GLU A 496 -18.17 -28.21 -12.61
N LYS A 497 -17.18 -27.67 -13.32
CA LYS A 497 -17.37 -27.00 -14.62
C LYS A 497 -17.95 -27.91 -15.71
N GLU A 498 -17.59 -29.19 -15.71
CA GLU A 498 -18.04 -30.16 -16.72
C GLU A 498 -19.28 -30.93 -16.26
N GLY A 499 -19.29 -31.38 -15.00
CA GLY A 499 -20.36 -32.19 -14.45
C GLY A 499 -21.54 -31.39 -13.90
N ASN A 500 -21.46 -30.06 -13.77
CA ASN A 500 -22.58 -29.20 -13.32
C ASN A 500 -23.18 -29.62 -11.97
N ASN A 501 -22.31 -30.16 -11.10
CA ASN A 501 -22.61 -30.53 -9.73
C ASN A 501 -22.11 -29.45 -8.79
N LEU A 502 -22.87 -29.14 -7.76
CA LEU A 502 -22.32 -28.45 -6.61
C LEU A 502 -21.44 -29.42 -5.83
N MET A 503 -20.23 -28.99 -5.51
CA MET A 503 -19.27 -29.73 -4.72
C MET A 503 -18.91 -28.94 -3.46
N ARG A 504 -18.67 -29.66 -2.36
CA ARG A 504 -18.06 -29.12 -1.14
C ARG A 504 -16.58 -29.49 -1.16
N LEU A 505 -15.71 -28.55 -0.83
CA LEU A 505 -14.26 -28.65 -0.95
C LEU A 505 -13.60 -28.70 0.44
N ASP A 506 -12.53 -29.50 0.55
CA ASP A 506 -11.67 -29.61 1.73
C ASP A 506 -10.22 -29.34 1.35
N CYS A 507 -9.70 -28.19 1.80
CA CYS A 507 -8.31 -27.79 1.57
C CYS A 507 -7.27 -28.62 2.33
N SER A 508 -7.62 -29.30 3.42
CA SER A 508 -6.65 -30.05 4.24
C SER A 508 -6.11 -31.28 3.52
N GLY A 509 -6.92 -31.90 2.66
CA GLY A 509 -6.55 -33.04 1.82
C GLY A 509 -6.59 -32.78 0.32
N GLY A 510 -7.04 -31.60 -0.14
CA GLY A 510 -7.23 -31.33 -1.57
C GLY A 510 -8.36 -32.17 -2.19
N THR A 511 -9.42 -32.44 -1.42
CA THR A 511 -10.50 -33.35 -1.84
C THR A 511 -11.85 -32.63 -1.93
N ALA A 512 -12.69 -33.05 -2.87
CA ALA A 512 -14.04 -32.52 -3.03
C ALA A 512 -15.07 -33.65 -3.07
N CYS A 513 -16.29 -33.37 -2.62
CA CYS A 513 -17.41 -34.32 -2.63
C CYS A 513 -18.67 -33.67 -3.23
N TYR A 514 -19.50 -34.49 -3.86
CA TYR A 514 -20.68 -34.07 -4.62
C TYR A 514 -21.88 -33.86 -3.70
N VAL A 515 -22.46 -32.67 -3.74
CA VAL A 515 -23.64 -32.28 -2.94
C VAL A 515 -24.93 -32.48 -3.74
N GLY A 516 -24.89 -32.26 -5.05
CA GLY A 516 -26.00 -32.56 -5.96
C GLY A 516 -25.92 -31.80 -7.28
N LYS A 517 -26.78 -32.18 -8.24
CA LYS A 517 -26.86 -31.50 -9.53
C LYS A 517 -27.45 -30.11 -9.35
N ILE A 518 -26.87 -29.10 -10.01
CA ILE A 518 -27.30 -27.70 -9.84
C ILE A 518 -27.54 -26.97 -11.16
N GLY A 519 -26.75 -27.28 -12.20
CA GLY A 519 -26.76 -26.58 -13.49
C GLY A 519 -25.41 -25.92 -13.76
N SER A 520 -25.23 -25.35 -14.95
CA SER A 520 -24.07 -24.52 -15.26
C SER A 520 -24.24 -23.13 -14.64
N SER A 521 -23.18 -22.57 -14.07
CA SER A 521 -23.14 -21.21 -13.53
C SER A 521 -21.82 -20.54 -13.85
N TYR A 522 -21.81 -19.20 -13.95
CA TYR A 522 -20.59 -18.41 -14.13
C TYR A 522 -20.08 -17.84 -12.81
N SER A 523 -20.97 -17.48 -11.89
CA SER A 523 -20.60 -16.92 -10.59
C SER A 523 -21.49 -17.46 -9.48
N ALA A 524 -21.01 -17.40 -8.23
CA ALA A 524 -21.80 -17.68 -7.03
C ALA A 524 -21.31 -16.87 -5.82
N ASN A 525 -22.16 -16.74 -4.82
CA ASN A 525 -21.73 -16.40 -3.46
C ASN A 525 -22.80 -16.85 -2.45
N PHE A 526 -22.52 -16.69 -1.17
CA PHE A 526 -23.52 -16.90 -0.12
C PHE A 526 -24.24 -15.60 0.25
N ASN A 527 -25.53 -15.69 0.55
CA ASN A 527 -26.21 -14.64 1.29
C ASN A 527 -25.69 -14.68 2.75
N PRO A 528 -25.07 -13.59 3.28
CA PRO A 528 -24.50 -13.58 4.63
C PRO A 528 -25.56 -13.62 5.74
N ILE A 529 -26.82 -13.29 5.43
CA ILE A 529 -27.93 -13.25 6.40
C ILE A 529 -28.62 -14.61 6.49
N THR A 530 -28.95 -15.22 5.35
CA THR A 530 -29.72 -16.48 5.31
C THR A 530 -28.84 -17.73 5.26
N GLY A 531 -27.59 -17.62 4.81
CA GLY A 531 -26.72 -18.76 4.53
C GLY A 531 -27.10 -19.53 3.25
N ASP A 532 -27.98 -18.97 2.41
CA ASP A 532 -28.34 -19.58 1.12
C ASP A 532 -27.20 -19.41 0.10
N PHE A 533 -26.90 -20.46 -0.66
CA PHE A 533 -25.95 -20.39 -1.77
C PHE A 533 -26.67 -19.88 -3.03
N VAL A 534 -26.24 -18.73 -3.54
CA VAL A 534 -26.83 -18.05 -4.70
C VAL A 534 -25.85 -18.12 -5.86
N MET A 535 -26.31 -18.50 -7.05
CA MET A 535 -25.48 -18.56 -8.27
C MET A 535 -26.20 -17.91 -9.46
N THR A 536 -25.47 -17.50 -10.49
CA THR A 536 -26.06 -17.11 -11.77
C THR A 536 -25.27 -17.55 -12.98
N ASN A 537 -26.02 -17.99 -14.01
CA ASN A 537 -25.51 -18.25 -15.36
C ASN A 537 -25.73 -17.05 -16.31
N GLN A 538 -25.86 -15.83 -15.76
CA GLN A 538 -26.19 -14.58 -16.44
C GLN A 538 -27.63 -14.49 -16.99
N ARG A 539 -28.34 -15.62 -17.09
CA ARG A 539 -29.76 -15.67 -17.49
C ARG A 539 -30.69 -16.01 -16.33
N GLU A 540 -30.29 -16.94 -15.47
CA GLU A 540 -31.06 -17.43 -14.35
C GLU A 540 -30.31 -17.18 -13.04
N ILE A 541 -31.04 -16.88 -11.97
CA ILE A 541 -30.53 -16.97 -10.60
C ILE A 541 -31.04 -18.27 -9.99
N VAL A 542 -30.12 -19.07 -9.46
CA VAL A 542 -30.45 -20.28 -8.69
C VAL A 542 -30.08 -20.05 -7.24
N THR A 543 -30.96 -20.43 -6.32
CA THR A 543 -30.72 -20.33 -4.87
C THR A 543 -30.90 -21.70 -4.24
N VAL A 544 -29.91 -22.15 -3.48
CA VAL A 544 -29.93 -23.40 -2.70
C VAL A 544 -29.95 -23.06 -1.21
N PRO A 545 -31.06 -23.29 -0.51
CA PRO A 545 -31.13 -23.10 0.93
C PRO A 545 -30.49 -24.25 1.69
N ASN A 546 -29.92 -23.95 2.87
CA ASN A 546 -29.37 -24.94 3.82
C ASN A 546 -28.39 -25.95 3.16
N VAL A 547 -27.48 -25.48 2.32
CA VAL A 547 -26.50 -26.32 1.61
C VAL A 547 -25.59 -27.11 2.57
N ASP A 548 -25.34 -26.57 3.76
CA ASP A 548 -24.51 -27.21 4.80
C ASP A 548 -25.14 -28.47 5.38
N GLY A 549 -26.48 -28.53 5.46
CA GLY A 549 -27.23 -29.71 5.89
C GLY A 549 -27.32 -30.83 4.83
N LEU A 550 -26.82 -30.61 3.62
CA LEU A 550 -26.86 -31.61 2.55
C LEU A 550 -25.75 -32.67 2.71
N VAL A 551 -26.07 -33.91 2.36
CA VAL A 551 -25.15 -35.05 2.45
C VAL A 551 -24.25 -35.10 1.22
N CYS A 552 -22.95 -35.27 1.45
CA CYS A 552 -21.96 -35.38 0.40
C CYS A 552 -21.77 -36.82 -0.11
N SER A 553 -21.49 -36.97 -1.40
CA SER A 553 -21.18 -38.23 -2.09
C SER A 553 -19.76 -38.21 -2.66
N SER A 554 -19.09 -39.37 -2.71
CA SER A 554 -17.80 -39.53 -3.41
C SER A 554 -17.95 -39.67 -4.92
N THR A 555 -19.17 -39.87 -5.43
CA THR A 555 -19.47 -40.01 -6.86
C THR A 555 -20.46 -38.95 -7.35
N PRO A 556 -20.39 -38.53 -8.63
CA PRO A 556 -21.29 -37.54 -9.22
C PRO A 556 -22.77 -37.91 -9.03
N LEU A 557 -23.56 -36.93 -8.60
CA LEU A 557 -24.99 -37.10 -8.35
C LEU A 557 -25.81 -36.70 -9.57
N THR A 558 -26.79 -37.52 -9.94
CA THR A 558 -27.66 -37.26 -11.10
C THR A 558 -28.92 -36.46 -10.74
N THR A 559 -29.26 -36.38 -9.45
CA THR A 559 -30.45 -35.70 -8.94
C THR A 559 -30.18 -34.22 -8.65
N ASN A 560 -31.14 -33.38 -9.01
CA ASN A 560 -31.15 -31.97 -8.65
C ASN A 560 -31.21 -31.79 -7.11
N ILE A 561 -30.50 -30.78 -6.59
CA ILE A 561 -30.53 -30.44 -5.16
C ILE A 561 -31.98 -30.13 -4.72
N PRO A 562 -32.50 -30.79 -3.67
CA PRO A 562 -33.83 -30.52 -3.14
C PRO A 562 -34.01 -29.07 -2.67
N GLY A 563 -35.21 -28.52 -2.84
CA GLY A 563 -35.55 -27.19 -2.34
C GLY A 563 -34.91 -26.01 -3.10
N ARG A 564 -34.03 -26.25 -4.09
CA ARG A 564 -33.47 -25.18 -4.90
C ARG A 564 -34.54 -24.43 -5.68
N THR A 565 -34.44 -23.11 -5.75
CA THR A 565 -35.27 -22.27 -6.61
C THR A 565 -34.49 -21.82 -7.84
N VAL A 566 -35.15 -21.69 -8.99
CA VAL A 566 -34.57 -21.17 -10.24
C VAL A 566 -35.46 -20.05 -10.74
N VAL A 567 -34.87 -18.91 -11.12
CA VAL A 567 -35.59 -17.73 -11.60
C VAL A 567 -34.92 -17.19 -12.85
N ASP A 568 -35.58 -17.29 -14.01
CA ASP A 568 -35.15 -16.67 -15.28
C ASP A 568 -35.31 -15.15 -15.16
N LEU A 569 -34.23 -14.41 -15.45
CA LEU A 569 -34.19 -12.94 -15.47
C LEU A 569 -34.80 -12.37 -16.76
N GLY A 570 -35.02 -13.19 -17.78
CA GLY A 570 -35.52 -12.76 -19.09
C GLY A 570 -34.50 -11.92 -19.88
N ARG A 571 -33.21 -12.04 -19.54
CA ARG A 571 -32.10 -11.17 -19.95
C ARG A 571 -30.99 -12.00 -20.61
N THR A 572 -30.26 -11.38 -21.55
CA THR A 572 -29.12 -11.99 -22.26
C THR A 572 -27.97 -11.00 -22.49
N ASP A 573 -28.04 -9.84 -21.83
CA ASP A 573 -27.11 -8.70 -21.91
C ASP A 573 -26.10 -8.67 -20.75
N LEU A 574 -26.27 -9.56 -19.76
CA LEU A 574 -25.41 -9.64 -18.57
C LEU A 574 -24.10 -10.35 -18.89
N ASN A 575 -22.98 -9.70 -18.57
CA ASN A 575 -21.61 -10.24 -18.71
C ASN A 575 -20.93 -10.25 -17.33
N LEU A 576 -21.32 -11.21 -16.50
CA LEU A 576 -20.88 -11.32 -15.10
C LEU A 576 -19.88 -12.47 -14.98
N ALA A 577 -18.66 -12.18 -14.52
CA ALA A 577 -17.63 -13.20 -14.29
C ALA A 577 -17.65 -13.72 -12.84
N ASP A 578 -17.97 -12.87 -11.86
CA ASP A 578 -18.12 -13.23 -10.46
C ASP A 578 -19.24 -12.39 -9.79
N MET A 579 -19.59 -12.62 -8.52
CA MET A 579 -20.57 -11.78 -7.79
C MET A 579 -20.49 -11.86 -6.26
N MET A 580 -21.24 -10.97 -5.61
CA MET A 580 -21.44 -10.88 -4.15
C MET A 580 -22.95 -10.77 -3.85
N VAL A 581 -23.36 -11.02 -2.60
CA VAL A 581 -24.76 -10.91 -2.17
C VAL A 581 -24.85 -10.14 -0.86
N THR A 582 -25.35 -8.91 -0.89
CA THR A 582 -25.46 -8.06 0.31
C THR A 582 -26.78 -7.31 0.40
N ASN A 583 -27.07 -6.71 1.55
CA ASN A 583 -28.16 -5.76 1.70
C ASN A 583 -27.64 -4.34 1.42
N ILE A 584 -28.32 -3.58 0.56
CA ILE A 584 -27.92 -2.21 0.22
C ILE A 584 -29.00 -1.26 0.73
N SER A 585 -28.69 -0.52 1.78
CA SER A 585 -29.59 0.47 2.35
C SER A 585 -29.80 1.66 1.41
N GLY A 586 -31.03 2.16 1.31
CA GLY A 586 -31.35 3.37 0.54
C GLY A 586 -31.80 3.12 -0.91
N LEU A 587 -31.66 1.89 -1.42
CA LEU A 587 -32.23 1.52 -2.71
C LEU A 587 -33.75 1.28 -2.64
N PRO A 588 -34.50 1.50 -3.74
CA PRO A 588 -35.89 1.08 -3.86
C PRO A 588 -36.03 -0.44 -3.77
N GLY A 589 -37.07 -0.91 -3.09
CA GLY A 589 -37.28 -2.33 -2.82
C GLY A 589 -36.77 -2.74 -1.43
N SER A 590 -37.07 -3.97 -1.03
CA SER A 590 -36.65 -4.54 0.26
C SER A 590 -35.90 -5.84 0.03
N GLY A 591 -34.86 -6.08 0.83
CA GLY A 591 -34.10 -7.32 0.82
C GLY A 591 -32.75 -7.20 0.11
N GLU A 592 -32.18 -8.36 -0.16
CA GLU A 592 -30.80 -8.53 -0.60
C GLU A 592 -30.63 -8.31 -2.11
N TRP A 593 -29.41 -7.93 -2.49
CA TRP A 593 -28.99 -7.59 -3.83
C TRP A 593 -27.83 -8.50 -4.24
N MET A 594 -27.95 -9.08 -5.42
CA MET A 594 -26.83 -9.60 -6.16
C MET A 594 -26.05 -8.40 -6.73
N VAL A 595 -24.76 -8.33 -6.42
CA VAL A 595 -23.83 -7.27 -6.86
C VAL A 595 -22.75 -7.91 -7.72
N SER A 596 -22.49 -7.34 -8.91
CA SER A 596 -21.42 -7.82 -9.78
C SER A 596 -20.69 -6.68 -10.51
N CYS A 597 -19.38 -6.60 -10.33
CA CYS A 597 -18.47 -5.80 -11.14
C CYS A 597 -18.32 -6.38 -12.56
N SER A 598 -19.08 -5.81 -13.48
CA SER A 598 -19.16 -6.18 -14.90
C SER A 598 -18.09 -5.44 -15.73
N ASP A 599 -18.17 -5.58 -17.05
CA ASP A 599 -17.32 -4.87 -18.01
C ASP A 599 -17.60 -3.35 -18.07
N LYS A 600 -16.77 -2.63 -18.84
CA LYS A 600 -16.95 -1.19 -19.16
C LYS A 600 -17.08 -0.28 -17.92
N ASN A 601 -16.35 -0.56 -16.85
CA ASN A 601 -16.44 0.17 -15.58
C ASN A 601 -17.87 0.19 -14.98
N THR A 602 -18.62 -0.92 -15.00
CA THR A 602 -19.99 -0.97 -14.44
C THR A 602 -20.17 -1.96 -13.29
N VAL A 603 -20.96 -1.57 -12.29
CA VAL A 603 -21.50 -2.46 -11.26
C VAL A 603 -22.96 -2.78 -11.60
N TYR A 604 -23.28 -4.05 -11.76
CA TYR A 604 -24.64 -4.54 -11.89
C TYR A 604 -25.24 -4.84 -10.52
N LEU A 605 -26.45 -4.34 -10.27
CA LEU A 605 -27.25 -4.62 -9.09
C LEU A 605 -28.56 -5.30 -9.51
N GLN A 606 -28.92 -6.39 -8.84
CA GLN A 606 -30.18 -7.10 -9.05
C GLN A 606 -30.80 -7.47 -7.70
N ASN A 607 -31.98 -6.93 -7.39
CA ASN A 607 -32.68 -7.30 -6.16
C ASN A 607 -33.11 -8.77 -6.23
N LEU A 608 -32.99 -9.48 -5.12
CA LEU A 608 -33.26 -10.91 -5.03
C LEU A 608 -34.74 -11.24 -4.75
N GLN A 609 -35.53 -10.28 -4.27
CA GLN A 609 -36.97 -10.44 -4.00
C GLN A 609 -37.81 -9.89 -5.16
N ASP A 610 -37.66 -8.61 -5.50
CA ASP A 610 -38.28 -7.98 -6.66
C ASP A 610 -37.32 -8.02 -7.85
N LYS A 611 -37.44 -9.06 -8.67
CA LYS A 611 -36.57 -9.26 -9.83
C LYS A 611 -36.69 -8.16 -10.90
N THR A 612 -37.73 -7.31 -10.86
CA THR A 612 -37.85 -6.19 -11.79
C THR A 612 -36.89 -5.04 -11.44
N LEU A 613 -36.48 -4.94 -10.17
CA LEU A 613 -35.56 -3.91 -9.68
C LEU A 613 -34.11 -4.32 -9.92
N ASN A 614 -33.48 -3.64 -10.86
CA ASN A 614 -32.09 -3.82 -11.23
C ASN A 614 -31.49 -2.49 -11.73
N TYR A 615 -30.18 -2.33 -11.55
CA TYR A 615 -29.45 -1.12 -11.92
C TYR A 615 -28.10 -1.47 -12.57
N ASN A 616 -27.70 -0.70 -13.58
CA ASN A 616 -26.32 -0.66 -14.07
C ASN A 616 -25.72 0.67 -13.61
N LEU A 617 -24.74 0.63 -12.71
CA LEU A 617 -24.09 1.82 -12.16
C LEU A 617 -22.71 2.00 -12.78
N GLN A 618 -22.45 3.19 -13.31
CA GLN A 618 -21.15 3.59 -13.81
C GLN A 618 -20.20 3.86 -12.63
N MET A 619 -19.11 3.10 -12.55
CA MET A 619 -18.07 3.33 -11.57
C MET A 619 -17.34 4.64 -11.87
N VAL A 620 -17.13 5.46 -10.84
CA VAL A 620 -16.42 6.74 -10.88
C VAL A 620 -15.34 6.79 -9.78
N GLY A 621 -14.28 7.58 -9.96
CA GLY A 621 -13.13 7.61 -9.03
C GLY A 621 -11.83 7.04 -9.61
N PHE A 622 -11.87 6.45 -10.82
CA PHE A 622 -10.65 6.03 -11.52
C PHE A 622 -9.68 7.19 -11.78
N PRO A 623 -8.36 6.95 -11.66
CA PRO A 623 -7.34 7.88 -12.15
C PRO A 623 -7.52 8.15 -13.65
N PRO A 624 -7.26 9.38 -14.14
CA PRO A 624 -7.42 9.72 -15.55
C PRO A 624 -6.61 8.79 -16.47
N GLY A 625 -7.29 8.14 -17.43
CA GLY A 625 -6.67 7.23 -18.39
C GLY A 625 -6.68 5.74 -17.98
N VAL A 626 -7.11 5.40 -16.76
CA VAL A 626 -7.43 4.01 -16.38
C VAL A 626 -8.84 3.69 -16.86
N GLY A 627 -9.01 2.60 -17.61
CA GLY A 627 -10.32 2.19 -18.13
C GLY A 627 -10.43 0.69 -18.24
N ILE A 628 -11.23 0.07 -17.38
CA ILE A 628 -11.33 -1.38 -17.28
C ILE A 628 -12.04 -1.94 -18.52
N LEU A 629 -11.35 -2.86 -19.22
CA LEU A 629 -11.80 -3.41 -20.50
C LEU A 629 -12.59 -4.72 -20.40
N GLY A 630 -12.79 -5.27 -19.20
CA GLY A 630 -13.50 -6.55 -18.99
C GLY A 630 -14.07 -6.67 -17.57
N PRO A 631 -14.85 -7.73 -17.29
CA PRO A 631 -15.46 -7.94 -15.97
C PRO A 631 -14.42 -8.28 -14.89
N SER A 632 -14.81 -8.11 -13.62
CA SER A 632 -13.98 -8.49 -12.47
C SER A 632 -13.92 -10.01 -12.37
N GLY A 633 -12.73 -10.58 -12.55
CA GLY A 633 -12.52 -12.03 -12.57
C GLY A 633 -12.69 -12.68 -11.20
N ALA A 634 -12.58 -11.90 -10.12
CA ALA A 634 -12.94 -12.32 -8.78
C ALA A 634 -13.53 -11.16 -8.00
N GLN A 635 -14.44 -11.46 -7.06
CA GLN A 635 -15.11 -10.50 -6.20
C GLN A 635 -15.23 -11.05 -4.78
N TRP A 636 -15.24 -10.17 -3.78
CA TRP A 636 -15.17 -10.57 -2.38
C TRP A 636 -15.93 -9.61 -1.46
N GLN A 637 -16.51 -10.15 -0.40
CA GLN A 637 -17.43 -9.44 0.48
C GLN A 637 -17.08 -9.65 1.95
N TRP A 638 -16.60 -8.63 2.65
CA TRP A 638 -16.38 -8.67 4.10
C TRP A 638 -17.45 -7.85 4.79
N ARG A 639 -18.47 -8.55 5.30
CA ARG A 639 -19.71 -7.95 5.82
C ARG A 639 -20.39 -7.06 4.77
N ASP A 640 -20.21 -5.75 4.90
CA ASP A 640 -20.79 -4.71 4.04
C ASP A 640 -19.78 -4.17 3.02
N ASP A 641 -18.48 -4.45 3.19
CA ASP A 641 -17.40 -4.01 2.29
C ASP A 641 -17.29 -4.93 1.08
N LEU A 642 -17.36 -4.38 -0.14
CA LEU A 642 -17.37 -5.13 -1.40
C LEU A 642 -16.18 -4.77 -2.29
N TYR A 643 -15.49 -5.79 -2.80
CA TYR A 643 -14.25 -5.62 -3.56
C TYR A 643 -14.24 -6.40 -4.87
N CYS A 644 -13.62 -5.79 -5.89
CA CYS A 644 -13.55 -6.30 -7.25
C CYS A 644 -12.11 -6.38 -7.77
N ALA A 645 -11.61 -7.60 -8.01
CA ALA A 645 -10.33 -7.85 -8.66
C ALA A 645 -10.45 -7.89 -10.19
N TYR A 646 -9.98 -6.83 -10.84
CA TYR A 646 -9.88 -6.74 -12.29
C TYR A 646 -8.55 -7.31 -12.81
N ASN A 647 -8.33 -8.59 -12.53
CA ASN A 647 -7.11 -9.33 -12.83
C ASN A 647 -7.13 -10.16 -14.13
N ASN A 648 -8.28 -10.26 -14.80
CA ASN A 648 -8.46 -11.03 -16.05
C ASN A 648 -8.31 -10.16 -17.33
N GLN A 649 -7.63 -9.02 -17.26
CA GLN A 649 -7.59 -8.04 -18.35
C GLN A 649 -6.70 -8.44 -19.54
N ASN A 650 -7.07 -7.98 -20.73
CA ASN A 650 -6.31 -8.09 -21.98
C ASN A 650 -6.62 -6.86 -22.85
N PRO A 651 -5.65 -6.09 -23.37
CA PRO A 651 -4.20 -6.28 -23.33
C PRO A 651 -3.56 -6.09 -21.94
N PRO A 652 -2.36 -6.63 -21.70
CA PRO A 652 -1.68 -6.64 -20.39
C PRO A 652 -1.12 -5.27 -19.93
N THR A 653 -1.43 -4.18 -20.63
CA THR A 653 -0.83 -2.86 -20.40
C THR A 653 -1.63 -1.96 -19.46
N GLN A 654 -2.78 -2.42 -18.95
CA GLN A 654 -3.56 -1.68 -17.96
C GLN A 654 -3.31 -2.23 -16.55
N PRO A 655 -3.25 -1.36 -15.52
CA PRO A 655 -3.12 -1.81 -14.14
C PRO A 655 -4.38 -2.58 -13.74
N GLY A 656 -4.24 -3.89 -13.61
CA GLY A 656 -5.15 -4.71 -12.81
C GLY A 656 -5.01 -4.34 -11.32
N GLY A 657 -6.00 -4.70 -10.53
CA GLY A 657 -6.01 -4.37 -9.10
C GLY A 657 -7.33 -4.74 -8.45
N VAL A 658 -7.35 -4.60 -7.13
CA VAL A 658 -8.55 -4.72 -6.31
C VAL A 658 -9.14 -3.33 -6.09
N TRP A 659 -10.45 -3.22 -6.30
CA TRP A 659 -11.20 -1.97 -6.18
C TRP A 659 -12.32 -2.13 -5.16
N ASP A 660 -12.37 -1.23 -4.19
CA ASP A 660 -13.41 -1.06 -3.19
C ASP A 660 -14.62 -0.33 -3.78
N LEU A 661 -15.84 -0.73 -3.40
CA LEU A 661 -17.10 -0.16 -3.85
C LEU A 661 -17.78 0.62 -2.71
N ASN A 662 -17.84 1.95 -2.81
CA ASN A 662 -18.53 2.76 -1.81
C ASN A 662 -20.06 2.63 -1.97
N LEU A 663 -20.68 1.68 -1.27
CA LEU A 663 -22.13 1.47 -1.30
C LEU A 663 -22.93 2.71 -0.86
N ALA A 664 -22.39 3.55 0.02
CA ALA A 664 -23.05 4.78 0.47
C ALA A 664 -23.05 5.90 -0.60
N SER A 665 -22.21 5.79 -1.63
CA SER A 665 -22.15 6.73 -2.75
C SER A 665 -23.14 6.44 -3.90
N ILE A 666 -23.91 5.35 -3.80
CA ILE A 666 -24.78 4.92 -4.89
C ILE A 666 -25.82 6.00 -5.23
N ASP A 667 -25.71 6.54 -6.43
CA ASP A 667 -26.64 7.51 -6.99
C ASP A 667 -27.38 6.85 -8.16
N ILE A 668 -28.59 6.36 -7.89
CA ILE A 668 -29.48 5.75 -8.89
C ILE A 668 -30.06 6.75 -9.90
N VAL A 669 -29.97 8.06 -9.63
CA VAL A 669 -30.51 9.11 -10.51
C VAL A 669 -29.48 9.45 -11.59
N ASN A 670 -28.21 9.60 -11.19
CA ASN A 670 -27.09 9.77 -12.12
C ASN A 670 -26.54 8.43 -12.65
N GLY A 671 -26.91 7.31 -12.03
CA GLY A 671 -26.48 5.97 -12.39
C GLY A 671 -25.01 5.73 -12.09
N THR A 672 -24.52 6.14 -10.90
CA THR A 672 -23.09 6.11 -10.55
C THR A 672 -22.81 5.47 -9.18
N ILE A 673 -21.58 4.97 -9.00
CA ILE A 673 -21.02 4.51 -7.73
C ILE A 673 -19.53 4.90 -7.66
N GLU A 674 -19.07 5.43 -6.53
CA GLU A 674 -17.65 5.75 -6.28
C GLU A 674 -16.85 4.49 -5.96
N VAL A 675 -15.62 4.41 -6.48
CA VAL A 675 -14.70 3.29 -6.29
C VAL A 675 -13.28 3.78 -6.02
N ALA A 676 -12.53 3.01 -5.24
CA ALA A 676 -11.12 3.29 -4.91
C ALA A 676 -10.24 2.05 -5.12
N ASN A 677 -9.02 2.23 -5.61
CA ASN A 677 -8.06 1.12 -5.67
C ASN A 677 -7.44 0.90 -4.28
N VAL A 678 -7.50 -0.33 -3.78
CA VAL A 678 -7.01 -0.71 -2.44
C VAL A 678 -5.81 -1.65 -2.46
N SER A 679 -5.56 -2.32 -3.58
CA SER A 679 -4.46 -3.26 -3.72
C SER A 679 -4.12 -3.52 -5.19
N ALA A 680 -2.89 -3.93 -5.45
CA ALA A 680 -2.52 -4.57 -6.70
C ALA A 680 -3.17 -5.97 -6.80
N SER A 681 -3.23 -6.52 -8.01
CA SER A 681 -3.59 -7.93 -8.19
C SER A 681 -2.87 -8.45 -9.42
N GLU A 682 -2.08 -9.51 -9.23
CA GLU A 682 -1.42 -10.23 -10.32
C GLU A 682 -2.47 -10.77 -11.30
N ARG A 683 -2.07 -10.92 -12.56
CA ARG A 683 -2.96 -11.36 -13.63
C ARG A 683 -3.30 -12.84 -13.45
N THR A 684 -4.59 -13.14 -13.39
CA THR A 684 -5.15 -14.51 -13.34
C THR A 684 -6.29 -14.65 -14.35
N SER A 685 -6.80 -15.86 -14.54
CA SER A 685 -7.92 -16.14 -15.44
C SER A 685 -8.58 -17.48 -15.10
N SER A 686 -9.86 -17.65 -15.47
CA SER A 686 -10.70 -18.79 -15.03
C SER A 686 -10.71 -18.89 -13.50
N ASN A 687 -11.12 -17.79 -12.87
CA ASN A 687 -11.07 -17.56 -11.44
C ASN A 687 -12.44 -17.21 -10.83
N ASP A 688 -12.56 -17.44 -9.53
CA ASP A 688 -13.67 -17.02 -8.67
C ASP A 688 -13.11 -16.52 -7.33
N GLY A 689 -13.65 -15.44 -6.79
CA GLY A 689 -13.34 -14.92 -5.46
C GLY A 689 -14.13 -15.63 -4.36
N MET A 690 -13.50 -15.81 -3.21
CA MET A 690 -14.17 -16.25 -1.98
C MET A 690 -13.43 -15.75 -0.74
N ASN A 691 -14.15 -15.57 0.35
CA ASN A 691 -13.58 -15.12 1.62
C ASN A 691 -14.51 -15.47 2.78
N CYS A 692 -14.02 -15.30 4.01
CA CYS A 692 -14.82 -15.42 5.22
C CYS A 692 -15.78 -14.23 5.37
N LEU A 693 -17.05 -14.40 4.98
CA LEU A 693 -18.04 -13.31 4.89
C LEU A 693 -18.26 -12.52 6.21
N GLY A 694 -18.14 -13.18 7.37
CA GLY A 694 -18.29 -12.52 8.68
C GLY A 694 -17.04 -11.79 9.19
N GLY A 695 -15.90 -11.95 8.52
CA GLY A 695 -14.63 -11.33 8.91
C GLY A 695 -14.57 -9.83 8.59
N ASP A 696 -13.67 -9.12 9.28
CA ASP A 696 -13.26 -7.77 8.89
C ASP A 696 -12.51 -7.80 7.55
N SER A 697 -12.61 -6.72 6.78
CA SER A 697 -11.84 -6.59 5.54
C SER A 697 -10.33 -6.56 5.84
N PRO A 698 -9.51 -7.33 5.12
CA PRO A 698 -8.05 -7.23 5.22
C PRO A 698 -7.50 -6.02 4.43
N PHE A 699 -8.30 -5.40 3.56
CA PHE A 699 -7.87 -4.26 2.76
C PHE A 699 -7.86 -2.95 3.57
N PRO A 700 -7.01 -1.98 3.22
CA PRO A 700 -7.04 -0.66 3.85
C PRO A 700 -8.40 0.03 3.59
N PRO A 701 -9.05 0.62 4.60
CA PRO A 701 -10.31 1.33 4.42
C PRO A 701 -10.09 2.63 3.64
N MET A 702 -10.94 2.88 2.64
CA MET A 702 -10.85 4.06 1.76
C MET A 702 -12.03 5.04 1.89
N PHE A 703 -13.15 4.61 2.47
CA PHE A 703 -14.42 5.34 2.52
C PHE A 703 -14.98 5.45 3.95
#